data_AF-A0A9P1BHF5-F1
#
_entry.id   AF-A0A9P1BHF5-F1
#
_cell.length_a   1.000
_cell.length_b   1.000
_cell.length_c   1.000
_cell.angle_alpha   90.00
_cell.angle_beta   90.00
_cell.angle_gamma   90.00
#
_symmetry.space_group_name_H-M   'P 1'
#
loop_
_entity.id
_entity.type
_entity.pdbx_description
1 polymer ?
#
loop_
_entity_poly.entity_id
_entity_poly.type
_entity_poly.pdbx_seq_one_letter_code
_entity_poly.pdbx_strand_id
1 'polypeptide(L)'
;MGLLEYAVFEIAGARKGMIVFLTLAYIALLFALKSSGIIRLNLAWKLSPIAWMFFLLIVLFIPMQWGAPSGPVGVFRNVIEIVPAVSGQVVEVPAEPLTEVKQGEVLFQIDPEPFQQEVARLSAALVDAEQQPELLASAVEIAEAAVARAEAERERARQKLARSTELVESAAVTQEEFEEDQRTSIVADRAYDENVARLAQARLELAAVTAEGENTAVAQAREQLARAEYDLEHATVRAPSDGQVQQLALRPGARVAALPLKGALVFIDSSRTRVSVAVNQNQLRYVRPGQAAEVVLKYLPGMTLQAEVLGVAGVTSGGQVRSSGVIEDLSQKELTPEPYQVVLKITDVRVSESDLPGGAVGTAAIYTGRVQFAHVIRRVMCMMSRAVALRYLLFLFALTLALVARMVPAVGGEPAEADTAVEADAEEKFLRLVRNDDGELLSMDTALVTFLPTGDENAGVEVTLVGVVHIGEKQYYEQLNGEFDNFEVVLYELVAPEGTRVPKGGAPRGGNPLSMMQGGMQRMLGLEYQLEQIDYQRENFVHADMSPEEFEKSMADRGDSFLALFFRMMGRSIAEQARQASQNGGRAQNSDADLLLALLNPEGSNKALKKMMAEQFEDLEGAMSVIDGPDGSTLITDRNQKALEVLAEQIDAGKKKIAVFYGAGHMPDMAKRLADDFQLDRGKTRWLKAWVIEEDDKD
;
A
#
# COMPACT_ATOMS: atom_id res chain seq x y z
N MET A 1 -5.40 -0.23 5.14
CA MET A 1 -4.00 -0.05 5.59
C MET A 1 -3.84 -0.10 7.12
N GLY A 2 -4.78 0.43 7.91
CA GLY A 2 -4.68 0.48 9.38
C GLY A 2 -4.73 -0.84 10.18
N LEU A 3 -5.16 -1.97 9.60
CA LEU A 3 -5.19 -3.27 10.31
C LEU A 3 -3.83 -4.00 10.31
N LEU A 4 -2.96 -3.71 9.32
CA LEU A 4 -1.61 -4.26 9.23
C LEU A 4 -0.65 -3.55 10.19
N GLU A 5 -0.78 -2.22 10.36
CA GLU A 5 0.02 -1.46 11.32
C GLU A 5 -0.29 -1.86 12.77
N TYR A 6 -1.56 -2.11 13.11
CA TYR A 6 -1.94 -2.58 14.45
C TYR A 6 -1.37 -3.97 14.79
N ALA A 7 -1.38 -4.91 13.83
CA ALA A 7 -0.88 -6.27 14.03
C ALA A 7 0.65 -6.33 14.16
N VAL A 8 1.37 -5.45 13.46
CA VAL A 8 2.84 -5.35 13.53
C VAL A 8 3.28 -4.70 14.86
N PHE A 9 2.53 -3.70 15.36
CA PHE A 9 2.82 -3.04 16.62
C PHE A 9 2.61 -3.96 17.84
N GLU A 10 1.59 -4.83 17.82
CA GLU A 10 1.29 -5.78 18.90
C GLU A 10 2.37 -6.87 19.05
N ILE A 11 2.93 -7.39 17.96
CA ILE A 11 3.94 -8.47 17.98
C ILE A 11 5.34 -7.95 18.33
N ALA A 12 5.68 -6.73 17.90
CA ALA A 12 6.86 -6.03 18.39
C ALA A 12 6.69 -5.62 19.87
N GLY A 13 5.48 -5.21 20.26
CA GLY A 13 5.09 -4.86 21.61
C GLY A 13 5.15 -6.03 22.60
N ALA A 14 4.73 -7.23 22.22
CA ALA A 14 4.77 -8.41 23.11
C ALA A 14 6.21 -8.89 23.40
N ARG A 15 7.10 -8.83 22.40
CA ARG A 15 8.53 -9.13 22.60
C ARG A 15 9.23 -8.06 23.44
N LYS A 16 9.02 -6.78 23.13
CA LYS A 16 9.57 -5.66 23.90
C LYS A 16 9.02 -5.66 25.33
N GLY A 17 7.73 -5.87 25.50
CA GLY A 17 7.04 -5.96 26.78
C GLY A 17 7.55 -7.11 27.65
N MET A 18 7.86 -8.28 27.07
CA MET A 18 8.43 -9.40 27.84
C MET A 18 9.90 -9.16 28.23
N ILE A 19 10.72 -8.57 27.36
CA ILE A 19 12.09 -8.16 27.72
C ILE A 19 12.06 -7.17 28.87
N VAL A 20 11.22 -6.14 28.76
CA VAL A 20 11.04 -5.14 29.81
C VAL A 20 10.54 -5.78 31.10
N PHE A 21 9.52 -6.64 31.04
CA PHE A 21 8.99 -7.33 32.22
C PHE A 21 10.04 -8.21 32.91
N LEU A 22 10.75 -9.07 32.18
CA LEU A 22 11.80 -9.94 32.74
C LEU A 22 12.97 -9.13 33.28
N THR A 23 13.28 -7.98 32.68
CA THR A 23 14.33 -7.07 33.15
C THR A 23 13.89 -6.34 34.42
N LEU A 24 12.65 -5.86 34.49
CA LEU A 24 12.08 -5.25 35.69
C LEU A 24 11.99 -6.25 36.85
N ALA A 25 11.60 -7.51 36.58
CA ALA A 25 11.61 -8.58 37.58
C ALA A 25 13.04 -8.86 38.11
N TYR A 26 14.04 -8.82 37.22
CA TYR A 26 15.45 -8.93 37.61
C TYR A 26 15.91 -7.73 38.46
N ILE A 27 15.52 -6.50 38.10
CA ILE A 27 15.82 -5.30 38.89
C ILE A 27 15.15 -5.38 40.28
N ALA A 28 13.90 -5.83 40.35
CA ALA A 28 13.20 -6.04 41.62
C ALA A 28 13.92 -7.09 42.50
N LEU A 29 14.44 -8.17 41.89
CA LEU A 29 15.27 -9.16 42.58
C LEU A 29 16.57 -8.53 43.12
N LEU A 30 17.28 -7.72 42.33
CA LEU A 30 18.49 -7.02 42.79
C LEU A 30 18.18 -6.09 43.97
N PHE A 31 17.04 -5.39 43.93
CA PHE A 31 16.59 -4.54 45.02
C PHE A 31 16.29 -5.35 46.30
N ALA A 32 15.62 -6.50 46.18
CA ALA A 32 15.35 -7.39 47.30
C ALA A 32 16.63 -7.96 47.92
N LEU A 33 17.61 -8.36 47.09
CA LEU A 33 18.91 -8.85 47.54
C LEU A 33 19.73 -7.77 48.24
N LYS A 34 19.66 -6.50 47.77
CA LYS A 34 20.27 -5.35 48.43
C LYS A 34 19.59 -5.06 49.78
N SER A 35 18.26 -5.04 49.81
CA SER A 35 17.47 -4.81 51.02
C SER A 35 17.72 -5.88 52.08
N SER A 36 17.96 -7.13 51.67
CA SER A 36 18.31 -8.25 52.55
C SER A 36 19.78 -8.26 52.98
N GLY A 37 20.59 -7.28 52.57
CA GLY A 37 22.01 -7.17 52.92
C GLY A 37 22.93 -8.20 52.25
N ILE A 38 22.41 -8.99 51.31
CA ILE A 38 23.15 -10.09 50.64
C ILE A 38 24.17 -9.53 49.65
N ILE A 39 23.84 -8.43 48.96
CA ILE A 39 24.71 -7.78 47.98
C ILE A 39 24.95 -6.30 48.28
N ARG A 40 26.13 -5.79 47.93
CA ARG A 40 26.45 -4.35 47.90
C ARG A 40 26.43 -3.87 46.45
N LEU A 41 25.63 -2.85 46.12
CA LEU A 41 25.48 -2.31 44.77
C LEU A 41 26.76 -1.59 44.29
N ASN A 42 27.73 -2.37 43.80
CA ASN A 42 28.91 -1.87 43.10
C ASN A 42 28.60 -1.65 41.59
N LEU A 43 29.57 -1.13 40.84
CA LEU A 43 29.40 -0.83 39.42
C LEU A 43 28.94 -2.05 38.59
N ALA A 44 29.42 -3.25 38.92
CA ALA A 44 29.02 -4.49 38.23
C ALA A 44 27.53 -4.80 38.41
N TRP A 45 26.99 -4.68 39.63
CA TRP A 45 25.56 -4.89 39.89
C TRP A 45 24.68 -3.83 39.24
N LYS A 46 25.15 -2.57 39.15
CA LYS A 46 24.45 -1.48 38.44
C LYS A 46 24.40 -1.70 36.92
N LEU A 47 25.44 -2.29 36.33
CA LEU A 47 25.49 -2.63 34.90
C LEU A 47 24.84 -3.99 34.56
N SER A 48 24.59 -4.82 35.57
CA SER A 48 24.03 -6.16 35.37
C SER A 48 22.65 -6.21 34.67
N PRO A 49 21.74 -5.21 34.76
CA PRO A 49 20.51 -5.22 33.95
C PRO A 49 20.76 -5.13 32.45
N ILE A 50 21.80 -4.40 32.02
CA ILE A 50 22.21 -4.33 30.62
C ILE A 50 22.74 -5.71 30.18
N ALA A 51 23.63 -6.31 30.98
CA ALA A 51 24.15 -7.66 30.72
C ALA A 51 23.03 -8.72 30.71
N TRP A 52 22.03 -8.58 31.59
CA TRP A 52 20.84 -9.43 31.63
C TRP A 52 20.00 -9.30 30.36
N MET A 53 19.80 -8.08 29.85
CA MET A 53 19.09 -7.86 28.59
C MET A 53 19.83 -8.49 27.40
N PHE A 54 21.16 -8.36 27.34
CA PHE A 54 21.98 -9.05 26.34
C PHE A 54 21.90 -10.58 26.47
N PHE A 55 21.92 -11.09 27.71
CA PHE A 55 21.75 -12.51 27.99
C PHE A 55 20.39 -13.02 27.49
N LEU A 56 19.30 -12.32 27.80
CA LEU A 56 17.97 -12.67 27.29
C LEU A 56 17.93 -12.64 25.76
N LEU A 57 18.53 -11.63 25.13
CA LEU A 57 18.56 -11.54 23.67
C LEU A 57 19.25 -12.77 23.05
N ILE A 58 20.43 -13.13 23.55
CA ILE A 58 21.29 -14.19 23.00
C ILE A 58 20.78 -15.58 23.34
N VAL A 59 20.38 -15.82 24.58
CA VAL A 59 20.04 -17.15 25.09
C VAL A 59 18.58 -17.48 24.87
N LEU A 60 17.69 -16.49 24.90
CA LEU A 60 16.25 -16.70 24.78
C LEU A 60 15.71 -16.26 23.42
N PHE A 61 15.83 -14.98 23.06
CA PHE A 61 15.08 -14.44 21.93
C PHE A 61 15.62 -14.85 20.56
N ILE A 62 16.94 -14.88 20.37
CA ILE A 62 17.56 -15.32 19.11
C ILE A 62 17.24 -16.81 18.83
N PRO A 63 17.49 -17.76 19.75
CA PRO A 63 17.18 -19.17 19.53
C PRO A 63 15.69 -19.44 19.32
N MET A 64 14.81 -18.66 19.96
CA MET A 64 13.36 -18.78 19.81
C MET A 64 12.88 -18.44 18.39
N GLN A 65 13.58 -17.59 17.64
CA GLN A 65 13.21 -17.29 16.25
C GLN A 65 13.28 -18.53 15.34
N TRP A 66 14.13 -19.50 15.67
CA TRP A 66 14.29 -20.75 14.91
C TRP A 66 13.61 -21.93 15.58
N GLY A 67 13.59 -21.95 16.91
CA GLY A 67 12.97 -23.02 17.69
C GLY A 67 11.46 -22.97 17.68
N ALA A 68 10.91 -21.77 17.84
CA ALA A 68 9.47 -21.52 17.88
C ALA A 68 9.10 -20.27 17.06
N PRO A 69 9.27 -20.30 15.72
CA PRO A 69 8.93 -19.17 14.87
C PRO A 69 7.45 -18.81 14.99
N SER A 70 7.16 -17.51 14.99
CA SER A 70 5.80 -17.00 15.17
C SER A 70 5.54 -15.82 14.26
N GLY A 71 4.30 -15.65 13.86
CA GLY A 71 3.90 -14.48 13.08
C GLY A 71 2.40 -14.29 13.03
N PRO A 72 1.94 -13.26 12.31
CA PRO A 72 0.53 -13.04 12.10
C PRO A 72 -0.05 -14.19 11.28
N VAL A 73 -1.23 -14.66 11.71
CA VAL A 73 -1.99 -15.69 11.01
C VAL A 73 -3.24 -15.07 10.38
N GLY A 74 -3.61 -15.55 9.21
CA GLY A 74 -4.82 -15.17 8.50
C GLY A 74 -5.60 -16.39 8.03
N VAL A 75 -6.92 -16.28 8.03
CA VAL A 75 -7.84 -17.26 7.44
C VAL A 75 -8.27 -16.76 6.06
N PHE A 76 -8.04 -17.56 5.04
CA PHE A 76 -8.32 -17.24 3.65
C PHE A 76 -9.39 -18.19 3.10
N ARG A 77 -10.28 -17.67 2.26
CA ARG A 77 -11.25 -18.46 1.49
C ARG A 77 -11.10 -18.15 0.02
N ASN A 78 -11.45 -19.11 -0.82
CA ASN A 78 -11.44 -18.91 -2.26
C ASN A 78 -12.70 -18.15 -2.69
N VAL A 79 -12.50 -17.16 -3.54
CA VAL A 79 -13.56 -16.35 -4.13
C VAL A 79 -13.59 -16.67 -5.62
N ILE A 80 -14.77 -17.03 -6.12
CA ILE A 80 -15.04 -17.25 -7.53
C ILE A 80 -15.92 -16.09 -7.99
N GLU A 81 -15.43 -15.34 -8.98
CA GLU A 81 -16.25 -14.38 -9.70
C GLU A 81 -17.05 -15.13 -10.77
N ILE A 82 -18.37 -15.18 -10.62
CA ILE A 82 -19.22 -15.87 -11.60
C ILE A 82 -19.37 -14.99 -12.83
N VAL A 83 -18.83 -15.46 -13.96
CA VAL A 83 -18.96 -14.84 -15.29
C VAL A 83 -19.84 -15.77 -16.14
N PRO A 84 -20.93 -15.27 -16.75
CA PRO A 84 -21.78 -16.09 -17.59
C PRO A 84 -21.08 -16.46 -18.89
N ALA A 85 -21.39 -17.63 -19.46
CA ALA A 85 -20.85 -18.03 -20.76
C ALA A 85 -21.55 -17.31 -21.94
N VAL A 86 -22.79 -16.84 -21.73
CA VAL A 86 -23.57 -16.07 -22.71
C VAL A 86 -23.94 -14.70 -22.17
N SER A 87 -24.22 -13.76 -23.08
CA SER A 87 -24.59 -12.38 -22.73
C SER A 87 -26.09 -12.17 -22.88
N GLY A 88 -26.71 -11.39 -22.01
CA GLY A 88 -28.13 -11.09 -22.11
C GLY A 88 -28.67 -10.31 -20.92
N GLN A 89 -29.98 -10.07 -20.92
CA GLN A 89 -30.68 -9.45 -19.80
C GLN A 89 -31.04 -10.50 -18.76
N VAL A 90 -30.85 -10.21 -17.49
CA VAL A 90 -31.21 -11.09 -16.38
C VAL A 90 -32.70 -10.94 -16.09
N VAL A 91 -33.43 -12.05 -16.06
CA VAL A 91 -34.88 -12.10 -15.81
C VAL A 91 -35.20 -12.55 -14.39
N GLU A 92 -34.35 -13.40 -13.80
CA GLU A 92 -34.55 -13.96 -12.46
C GLU A 92 -33.22 -14.07 -11.72
N VAL A 93 -33.24 -13.85 -10.41
CA VAL A 93 -32.11 -14.03 -9.50
C VAL A 93 -32.62 -14.74 -8.25
N PRO A 94 -32.75 -16.08 -8.27
CA PRO A 94 -33.25 -16.84 -7.13
C PRO A 94 -32.24 -16.96 -5.99
N ALA A 95 -30.94 -16.74 -6.26
CA ALA A 95 -29.93 -16.71 -5.21
C ALA A 95 -30.19 -15.58 -4.20
N GLU A 96 -30.02 -15.88 -2.91
CA GLU A 96 -30.09 -14.91 -1.84
C GLU A 96 -28.69 -14.60 -1.27
N PRO A 97 -28.40 -13.33 -0.90
CA PRO A 97 -27.16 -12.99 -0.21
C PRO A 97 -27.02 -13.77 1.11
N LEU A 98 -25.78 -14.12 1.47
CA LEU A 98 -25.38 -14.82 2.69
C LEU A 98 -25.99 -16.22 2.86
N THR A 99 -26.52 -16.81 1.78
CA THR A 99 -27.13 -18.14 1.80
C THR A 99 -26.19 -19.18 1.20
N GLU A 100 -26.14 -20.37 1.82
CA GLU A 100 -25.43 -21.52 1.27
C GLU A 100 -26.17 -22.07 0.05
N VAL A 101 -25.42 -22.40 -0.99
CA VAL A 101 -25.93 -22.97 -2.22
C VAL A 101 -25.13 -24.21 -2.60
N LYS A 102 -25.83 -25.20 -3.14
CA LYS A 102 -25.24 -26.47 -3.57
C LYS A 102 -24.71 -26.36 -4.99
N GLN A 103 -23.73 -27.18 -5.33
CA GLN A 103 -23.29 -27.33 -6.72
C GLN A 103 -24.49 -27.62 -7.65
N GLY A 104 -24.60 -26.86 -8.74
CA GLY A 104 -25.68 -26.99 -9.73
C GLY A 104 -26.95 -26.19 -9.42
N GLU A 105 -27.06 -25.60 -8.23
CA GLU A 105 -28.17 -24.72 -7.87
C GLU A 105 -28.16 -23.44 -8.72
N VAL A 106 -29.34 -22.94 -9.08
CA VAL A 106 -29.47 -21.76 -9.95
C VAL A 106 -29.11 -20.50 -9.18
N LEU A 107 -28.19 -19.71 -9.75
CA LEU A 107 -27.79 -18.42 -9.19
C LEU A 107 -28.61 -17.28 -9.79
N PHE A 108 -28.70 -17.25 -11.12
CA PHE A 108 -29.51 -16.31 -11.87
C PHE A 108 -29.80 -16.85 -13.27
N GLN A 109 -30.85 -16.32 -13.88
CA GLN A 109 -31.29 -16.68 -15.23
C GLN A 109 -31.22 -15.47 -16.14
N ILE A 110 -30.52 -15.65 -17.26
CA ILE A 110 -30.54 -14.77 -18.42
C ILE A 110 -31.77 -15.11 -19.24
N ASP A 111 -32.40 -14.10 -19.83
CA ASP A 111 -33.54 -14.25 -20.74
C ASP A 111 -33.28 -15.36 -21.75
N PRO A 112 -33.98 -16.51 -21.65
CA PRO A 112 -33.72 -17.66 -22.50
C PRO A 112 -34.40 -17.51 -23.87
N GLU A 113 -35.33 -16.56 -24.02
CA GLU A 113 -36.20 -16.49 -25.20
C GLU A 113 -35.42 -16.30 -26.52
N PRO A 114 -34.42 -15.40 -26.62
CA PRO A 114 -33.60 -15.30 -27.84
C PRO A 114 -32.86 -16.60 -28.18
N PHE A 115 -32.40 -17.34 -27.17
CA PHE A 115 -31.68 -18.59 -27.37
C PHE A 115 -32.62 -19.73 -27.77
N GLN A 116 -33.85 -19.77 -27.22
CA GLN A 116 -34.89 -20.72 -27.63
C GLN A 116 -35.29 -20.50 -29.10
N GLN A 117 -35.42 -19.24 -29.52
CA GLN A 117 -35.71 -18.89 -30.91
C GLN A 117 -34.59 -19.33 -31.86
N GLU A 118 -33.34 -19.18 -31.43
CA GLU A 118 -32.17 -19.63 -32.20
C GLU A 118 -32.14 -21.16 -32.35
N VAL A 119 -32.37 -21.90 -31.26
CA VAL A 119 -32.50 -23.36 -31.29
C VAL A 119 -33.63 -23.78 -32.24
N ALA A 120 -34.80 -23.15 -32.15
CA ALA A 120 -35.92 -23.45 -33.04
C ALA A 120 -35.55 -23.20 -34.52
N ARG A 121 -34.87 -22.08 -34.83
CA ARG A 121 -34.42 -21.77 -36.20
C ARG A 121 -33.43 -22.80 -36.73
N LEU A 122 -32.43 -23.18 -35.93
CA LEU A 122 -31.41 -24.14 -36.33
C LEU A 122 -31.92 -25.58 -36.38
N SER A 123 -32.91 -25.93 -35.55
CA SER A 123 -33.60 -27.22 -35.66
C SER A 123 -34.35 -27.36 -36.99
N ALA A 124 -34.98 -26.27 -37.47
CA ALA A 124 -35.63 -26.27 -38.77
C ALA A 124 -34.59 -26.36 -39.91
N ALA A 125 -33.48 -25.63 -39.78
CA ALA A 125 -32.37 -25.71 -40.74
C ALA A 125 -31.74 -27.11 -40.81
N LEU A 126 -31.67 -27.84 -39.69
CA LEU A 126 -31.23 -29.24 -39.67
C LEU A 126 -32.19 -30.13 -40.45
N VAL A 127 -33.51 -29.98 -40.27
CA VAL A 127 -34.51 -30.74 -41.04
C VAL A 127 -34.37 -30.47 -42.55
N ASP A 128 -34.15 -29.21 -42.95
CA ASP A 128 -33.90 -28.86 -44.35
C ASP A 128 -32.60 -29.49 -44.88
N ALA A 129 -31.53 -29.52 -44.06
CA ALA A 129 -30.26 -30.15 -44.41
C ALA A 129 -30.37 -31.68 -44.52
N GLU A 130 -31.16 -32.32 -43.66
CA GLU A 130 -31.41 -33.77 -43.65
C GLU A 130 -32.11 -34.26 -44.93
N GLN A 131 -32.83 -33.39 -45.65
CA GLN A 131 -33.41 -33.73 -46.95
C GLN A 131 -32.41 -33.69 -48.11
N GLN A 132 -31.27 -33.01 -47.96
CA GLN A 132 -30.31 -32.84 -49.05
C GLN A 132 -29.75 -34.16 -49.59
N PRO A 133 -29.36 -35.15 -48.76
CA PRO A 133 -28.87 -36.44 -49.26
C PRO A 133 -29.89 -37.16 -50.16
N GLU A 134 -31.18 -37.10 -49.83
CA GLU A 134 -32.23 -37.69 -50.66
C GLU A 134 -32.40 -36.96 -52.00
N LEU A 135 -32.34 -35.62 -52.00
CA LEU A 135 -32.36 -34.83 -53.22
C LEU A 135 -31.14 -35.12 -54.12
N LEU A 136 -29.95 -35.25 -53.52
CA LEU A 136 -28.72 -35.61 -54.22
C LEU A 136 -28.78 -37.05 -54.77
N ALA A 137 -29.34 -37.99 -54.01
CA ALA A 137 -29.56 -39.36 -54.48
C ALA A 137 -30.52 -39.40 -55.68
N SER A 138 -31.62 -38.64 -55.61
CA SER A 138 -32.55 -38.50 -56.74
C SER A 138 -31.88 -37.86 -57.97
N ALA A 139 -31.01 -36.87 -57.78
CA ALA A 139 -30.24 -36.27 -58.87
C ALA A 139 -29.28 -37.29 -59.53
N VAL A 140 -28.67 -38.18 -58.75
CA VAL A 140 -27.87 -39.30 -59.28
C VAL A 140 -28.76 -40.24 -60.10
N GLU A 141 -29.93 -40.64 -59.60
CA GLU A 141 -30.87 -41.50 -60.34
C GLU A 141 -31.30 -40.87 -61.69
N ILE A 142 -31.60 -39.57 -61.70
CA ILE A 142 -31.94 -38.83 -62.92
C ILE A 142 -30.77 -38.82 -63.91
N ALA A 143 -29.55 -38.58 -63.42
CA ALA A 143 -28.34 -38.58 -64.25
C ALA A 143 -28.03 -39.98 -64.81
N GLU A 144 -28.24 -41.05 -64.02
CA GLU A 144 -28.09 -42.44 -64.47
C GLU A 144 -29.07 -42.78 -65.60
N ALA A 145 -30.34 -42.39 -65.46
CA ALA A 145 -31.35 -42.56 -66.51
C ALA A 145 -30.98 -41.77 -67.79
N ALA A 146 -30.41 -40.57 -67.65
CA ALA A 146 -29.94 -39.77 -68.78
C ALA A 146 -28.76 -40.42 -69.51
N VAL A 147 -27.80 -41.01 -68.78
CA VAL A 147 -26.70 -41.80 -69.35
C VAL A 147 -27.25 -43.02 -70.10
N ALA A 148 -28.16 -43.79 -69.51
CA ALA A 148 -28.76 -44.97 -70.15
C ALA A 148 -29.47 -44.61 -71.47
N ARG A 149 -30.19 -43.49 -71.49
CA ARG A 149 -30.81 -42.96 -72.71
C ARG A 149 -29.77 -42.56 -73.75
N ALA A 150 -28.73 -41.83 -73.35
CA ALA A 150 -27.67 -41.38 -74.25
C ALA A 150 -26.88 -42.57 -74.83
N GLU A 151 -26.67 -43.63 -74.03
CA GLU A 151 -26.04 -44.88 -74.46
C GLU A 151 -26.86 -45.59 -75.52
N ALA A 152 -28.18 -45.69 -75.33
CA ALA A 152 -29.08 -46.30 -76.32
C ALA A 152 -29.08 -45.55 -77.66
N GLU A 153 -29.09 -44.21 -77.64
CA GLU A 153 -29.01 -43.39 -78.86
C GLU A 153 -27.64 -43.48 -79.53
N ARG A 154 -26.56 -43.51 -78.74
CA ARG A 154 -25.20 -43.75 -79.22
C ARG A 154 -25.08 -45.08 -79.95
N GLU A 155 -25.60 -46.15 -79.36
CA GLU A 155 -25.58 -47.48 -79.97
C GLU A 155 -26.38 -47.52 -81.27
N ARG A 156 -27.56 -46.90 -81.27
CA ARG A 156 -28.38 -46.75 -82.49
C ARG A 156 -27.63 -46.01 -83.60
N ALA A 157 -27.00 -44.88 -83.28
CA ALA A 157 -26.26 -44.07 -84.25
C ALA A 157 -25.04 -44.82 -84.80
N ARG A 158 -24.33 -45.56 -83.95
CA ARG A 158 -23.19 -46.40 -84.35
C ARG A 158 -23.59 -47.56 -85.25
N GLN A 159 -24.68 -48.25 -84.93
CA GLN A 159 -25.21 -49.32 -85.78
C GLN A 159 -25.64 -48.79 -87.16
N LYS A 160 -26.24 -47.60 -87.19
CA LYS A 160 -26.62 -46.94 -88.45
C LYS A 160 -25.38 -46.59 -89.29
N LEU A 161 -24.37 -45.97 -88.68
CA LEU A 161 -23.10 -45.66 -89.33
C LEU A 161 -22.37 -46.92 -89.81
N ALA A 162 -22.31 -47.98 -89.00
CA ALA A 162 -21.67 -49.24 -89.40
C ALA A 162 -22.34 -49.84 -90.64
N ARG A 163 -23.69 -49.79 -90.69
CA ARG A 163 -24.45 -50.23 -91.85
C ARG A 163 -24.21 -49.34 -93.07
N SER A 164 -24.20 -48.02 -92.93
CA SER A 164 -23.94 -47.13 -94.07
C SER A 164 -22.49 -47.21 -94.56
N THR A 165 -21.53 -47.52 -93.68
CA THR A 165 -20.14 -47.82 -94.05
C THR A 165 -20.04 -49.04 -94.98
N GLU A 166 -20.79 -50.11 -94.71
CA GLU A 166 -20.83 -51.30 -95.58
C GLU A 166 -21.52 -51.01 -96.92
N LEU A 167 -22.60 -50.23 -96.88
CA LEU A 167 -23.43 -49.95 -98.07
C LEU A 167 -22.80 -48.94 -99.04
N VAL A 168 -21.98 -48.00 -98.57
CA VAL A 168 -21.35 -46.98 -99.43
C VAL A 168 -20.32 -47.60 -100.37
N GLU A 169 -19.62 -48.66 -99.94
CA GLU A 169 -18.68 -49.43 -100.80
C GLU A 169 -19.39 -50.09 -101.98
N SER A 170 -20.66 -50.47 -101.79
CA SER A 170 -21.52 -51.07 -102.83
C SER A 170 -22.33 -50.06 -103.65
N ALA A 171 -22.14 -48.75 -103.42
CA ALA A 171 -22.93 -47.65 -104.00
C ALA A 171 -24.45 -47.71 -103.69
N ALA A 172 -24.85 -48.38 -102.60
CA ALA A 172 -26.24 -48.52 -102.18
C ALA A 172 -26.77 -47.36 -101.31
N VAL A 173 -25.88 -46.46 -100.87
CA VAL A 173 -26.20 -45.18 -100.18
C VAL A 173 -25.33 -44.06 -100.76
N THR A 174 -25.77 -42.81 -100.64
CA THR A 174 -25.01 -41.65 -101.14
C THR A 174 -23.89 -41.24 -100.18
N GLN A 175 -22.86 -40.56 -100.71
CA GLN A 175 -21.77 -40.00 -99.90
C GLN A 175 -22.29 -39.01 -98.83
N GLU A 176 -23.32 -38.24 -99.17
CA GLU A 176 -23.95 -37.27 -98.25
C GLU A 176 -24.64 -37.96 -97.07
N GLU A 177 -25.42 -39.02 -97.33
CA GLU A 177 -26.08 -39.80 -96.28
C GLU A 177 -25.06 -40.46 -95.33
N PHE A 178 -23.95 -40.98 -95.86
CA PHE A 178 -22.86 -41.52 -95.05
C PHE A 178 -22.22 -40.45 -94.14
N GLU A 179 -21.92 -39.27 -94.69
CA GLU A 179 -21.36 -38.16 -93.91
C GLU A 179 -22.34 -37.64 -92.83
N GLU A 180 -23.64 -37.64 -93.11
CA GLU A 180 -24.68 -37.31 -92.13
C GLU A 180 -24.73 -38.33 -90.98
N ASP A 181 -24.68 -39.63 -91.29
CA ASP A 181 -24.61 -40.69 -90.29
C ASP A 181 -23.33 -40.60 -89.45
N GLN A 182 -22.19 -40.24 -90.07
CA GLN A 182 -20.93 -40.03 -89.36
C GLN A 182 -21.04 -38.87 -88.37
N ARG A 183 -21.57 -37.72 -88.80
CA ARG A 183 -21.81 -36.56 -87.91
C ARG A 183 -22.78 -36.91 -86.79
N THR A 184 -23.85 -37.65 -87.10
CA THR A 184 -24.84 -38.10 -86.12
C THR A 184 -24.21 -39.01 -85.06
N SER A 185 -23.36 -39.96 -85.46
CA SER A 185 -22.62 -40.81 -84.52
C SER A 185 -21.67 -40.00 -83.64
N ILE A 186 -20.97 -39.00 -84.20
CA ILE A 186 -20.09 -38.12 -83.40
C ILE A 186 -20.91 -37.33 -82.38
N VAL A 187 -22.05 -36.75 -82.77
CA VAL A 187 -22.93 -36.01 -81.86
C VAL A 187 -23.46 -36.92 -80.74
N ALA A 188 -23.86 -38.15 -81.06
CA ALA A 188 -24.33 -39.11 -80.07
C ALA A 188 -23.22 -39.56 -79.09
N ASP A 189 -21.99 -39.77 -79.58
CA ASP A 189 -20.82 -40.03 -78.72
C ASP A 189 -20.55 -38.86 -77.76
N ARG A 190 -20.57 -37.61 -78.25
CA ARG A 190 -20.37 -36.42 -77.40
C ARG A 190 -21.48 -36.25 -76.37
N ALA A 191 -22.72 -36.51 -76.74
CA ALA A 191 -23.85 -36.46 -75.82
C ALA A 191 -23.74 -37.53 -74.72
N TYR A 192 -23.26 -38.74 -75.04
CA TYR A 192 -22.98 -39.76 -74.04
C TYR A 192 -21.88 -39.30 -73.06
N ASP A 193 -20.75 -38.81 -73.57
CA ASP A 193 -19.64 -38.32 -72.74
C ASP A 193 -20.08 -37.17 -71.80
N GLU A 194 -20.92 -36.25 -72.29
CA GLU A 194 -21.50 -35.17 -71.48
C GLU A 194 -22.37 -35.69 -70.33
N ASN A 195 -23.25 -36.68 -70.60
CA ASN A 195 -24.10 -37.26 -69.56
C ASN A 195 -23.29 -38.07 -68.55
N VAL A 196 -22.23 -38.76 -68.98
CA VAL A 196 -21.30 -39.45 -68.07
C VAL A 196 -20.60 -38.45 -67.14
N ALA A 197 -20.16 -37.31 -67.66
CA ALA A 197 -19.57 -36.25 -66.85
C ALA A 197 -20.57 -35.67 -65.83
N ARG A 198 -21.84 -35.46 -66.23
CA ARG A 198 -22.91 -35.02 -65.31
C ARG A 198 -23.20 -36.05 -64.21
N LEU A 199 -23.24 -37.33 -64.54
CA LEU A 199 -23.38 -38.39 -63.54
C LEU A 199 -22.20 -38.42 -62.57
N ALA A 200 -20.97 -38.27 -63.07
CA ALA A 200 -19.78 -38.19 -62.23
C ALA A 200 -19.86 -37.00 -61.25
N GLN A 201 -20.33 -35.84 -61.72
CA GLN A 201 -20.56 -34.68 -60.87
C GLN A 201 -21.62 -34.95 -59.78
N ALA A 202 -22.79 -35.47 -60.16
CA ALA A 202 -23.86 -35.79 -59.19
C ALA A 202 -23.40 -36.79 -58.12
N ARG A 203 -22.60 -37.80 -58.52
CA ARG A 203 -22.02 -38.78 -57.59
C ARG A 203 -20.99 -38.14 -56.64
N LEU A 204 -20.19 -37.18 -57.11
CA LEU A 204 -19.24 -36.45 -56.26
C LEU A 204 -19.97 -35.58 -55.24
N GLU A 205 -21.06 -34.91 -55.65
CA GLU A 205 -21.89 -34.11 -54.76
C GLU A 205 -22.55 -34.97 -53.67
N LEU A 206 -23.09 -36.15 -54.02
CA LEU A 206 -23.63 -37.10 -53.04
C LEU A 206 -22.54 -37.70 -52.13
N ALA A 207 -21.36 -37.97 -52.67
CA ALA A 207 -20.23 -38.53 -51.93
C ALA A 207 -19.52 -37.51 -51.01
N ALA A 208 -19.96 -36.25 -50.99
CA ALA A 208 -19.45 -35.22 -50.10
C ALA A 208 -19.90 -35.45 -48.65
N VAL A 209 -19.24 -36.39 -47.99
CA VAL A 209 -19.48 -36.80 -46.60
C VAL A 209 -18.27 -36.52 -45.70
N THR A 210 -18.51 -36.42 -44.40
CA THR A 210 -17.48 -36.32 -43.36
C THR A 210 -16.73 -37.65 -43.21
N ALA A 211 -15.68 -37.67 -42.39
CA ALA A 211 -14.96 -38.90 -42.06
C ALA A 211 -15.86 -39.97 -41.39
N GLU A 212 -16.96 -39.55 -40.76
CA GLU A 212 -17.95 -40.41 -40.11
C GLU A 212 -19.06 -40.88 -41.07
N GLY A 213 -19.01 -40.50 -42.34
CA GLY A 213 -19.96 -40.92 -43.37
C GLY A 213 -21.26 -40.11 -43.41
N GLU A 214 -21.33 -38.99 -42.69
CA GLU A 214 -22.48 -38.09 -42.71
C GLU A 214 -22.33 -37.00 -43.78
N ASN A 215 -23.43 -36.59 -44.42
CA ASN A 215 -23.39 -35.48 -45.36
C ASN A 215 -22.88 -34.19 -44.70
N THR A 216 -21.99 -33.48 -45.40
CA THR A 216 -21.32 -32.29 -44.83
C THR A 216 -22.28 -31.17 -44.42
N ALA A 217 -23.40 -30.97 -45.12
CA ALA A 217 -24.41 -29.97 -44.76
C ALA A 217 -25.17 -30.36 -43.49
N VAL A 218 -25.52 -31.65 -43.35
CA VAL A 218 -26.17 -32.20 -42.15
C VAL A 218 -25.26 -32.05 -40.93
N ALA A 219 -23.99 -32.45 -41.05
CA ALA A 219 -23.01 -32.32 -39.98
C ALA A 219 -22.84 -30.86 -39.53
N GLN A 220 -22.75 -29.92 -40.49
CA GLN A 220 -22.66 -28.48 -40.17
C GLN A 220 -23.92 -27.95 -39.47
N ALA A 221 -25.11 -28.30 -39.94
CA ALA A 221 -26.36 -27.87 -39.33
C ALA A 221 -26.52 -28.44 -37.92
N ARG A 222 -26.12 -29.70 -37.69
CA ARG A 222 -26.14 -30.33 -36.37
C ARG A 222 -25.21 -29.63 -35.39
N GLU A 223 -23.97 -29.33 -35.79
CA GLU A 223 -23.01 -28.64 -34.92
C GLU A 223 -23.47 -27.22 -34.58
N GLN A 224 -24.11 -26.52 -35.51
CA GLN A 224 -24.72 -25.22 -35.24
C GLN A 224 -25.85 -25.34 -34.21
N LEU A 225 -26.74 -26.34 -34.37
CA LEU A 225 -27.80 -26.61 -33.40
C LEU A 225 -27.24 -26.94 -32.01
N ALA A 226 -26.26 -27.84 -31.94
CA ALA A 226 -25.61 -28.22 -30.68
C ALA A 226 -24.98 -27.01 -29.98
N ARG A 227 -24.39 -26.08 -30.73
CA ARG A 227 -23.88 -24.83 -30.17
C ARG A 227 -24.98 -23.94 -29.61
N ALA A 228 -26.10 -23.78 -30.32
CA ALA A 228 -27.23 -22.99 -29.84
C ALA A 228 -27.91 -23.61 -28.61
N GLU A 229 -27.98 -24.95 -28.56
CA GLU A 229 -28.46 -25.68 -27.38
C GLU A 229 -27.55 -25.47 -26.17
N TYR A 230 -26.22 -25.51 -26.37
CA TYR A 230 -25.25 -25.17 -25.34
C TYR A 230 -25.43 -23.73 -24.84
N ASP A 231 -25.58 -22.76 -25.75
CA ASP A 231 -25.78 -21.36 -25.39
C ASP A 231 -27.11 -21.17 -24.61
N LEU A 232 -28.17 -21.89 -24.98
CA LEU A 232 -29.45 -21.92 -24.25
C LEU A 232 -29.32 -22.53 -22.84
N GLU A 233 -28.60 -23.64 -22.70
CA GLU A 233 -28.34 -24.24 -21.38
C GLU A 233 -27.60 -23.25 -20.46
N HIS A 234 -26.63 -22.54 -21.03
CA HIS A 234 -25.82 -21.55 -20.31
C HIS A 234 -26.50 -20.20 -20.07
N ALA A 235 -27.74 -20.01 -20.57
CA ALA A 235 -28.59 -18.91 -20.13
C ALA A 235 -29.00 -19.06 -18.65
N THR A 236 -28.96 -20.28 -18.10
CA THR A 236 -29.17 -20.54 -16.67
C THR A 236 -27.83 -20.69 -15.97
N VAL A 237 -27.42 -19.69 -15.19
CA VAL A 237 -26.13 -19.71 -14.49
C VAL A 237 -26.26 -20.40 -13.15
N ARG A 238 -25.44 -21.44 -12.94
CA ARG A 238 -25.49 -22.33 -11.77
C ARG A 238 -24.23 -22.22 -10.91
N ALA A 239 -24.34 -22.62 -9.64
CA ALA A 239 -23.22 -22.67 -8.72
C ALA A 239 -22.20 -23.75 -9.15
N PRO A 240 -20.90 -23.41 -9.28
CA PRO A 240 -19.87 -24.36 -9.75
C PRO A 240 -19.46 -25.39 -8.70
N SER A 241 -19.67 -25.08 -7.41
CA SER A 241 -19.37 -25.95 -6.26
C SER A 241 -20.34 -25.64 -5.11
N ASP A 242 -20.23 -26.38 -4.01
CA ASP A 242 -20.88 -26.00 -2.75
C ASP A 242 -20.22 -24.71 -2.21
N GLY A 243 -21.02 -23.72 -1.83
CA GLY A 243 -20.50 -22.42 -1.41
C GLY A 243 -21.56 -21.45 -0.90
N GLN A 244 -21.19 -20.18 -0.79
CA GLN A 244 -22.07 -19.12 -0.29
C GLN A 244 -22.03 -17.91 -1.22
N VAL A 245 -23.19 -17.32 -1.47
CA VAL A 245 -23.31 -16.06 -2.23
C VAL A 245 -23.05 -14.90 -1.28
N GLN A 246 -21.88 -14.24 -1.36
CA GLN A 246 -21.52 -13.21 -0.37
C GLN A 246 -22.13 -11.86 -0.70
N GLN A 247 -21.93 -11.38 -1.93
CA GLN A 247 -22.40 -10.10 -2.39
C GLN A 247 -23.16 -10.28 -3.71
N LEU A 248 -24.46 -10.02 -3.67
CA LEU A 248 -25.36 -10.10 -4.80
C LEU A 248 -25.87 -8.70 -5.16
N ALA A 249 -25.10 -8.00 -5.99
CA ALA A 249 -25.51 -6.71 -6.57
C ALA A 249 -26.41 -6.90 -7.80
N LEU A 250 -26.40 -8.09 -8.41
CA LEU A 250 -27.21 -8.40 -9.58
C LEU A 250 -28.71 -8.36 -9.24
N ARG A 251 -29.50 -7.78 -10.15
CA ARG A 251 -30.95 -7.66 -10.05
C ARG A 251 -31.59 -7.98 -11.41
N PRO A 252 -32.84 -8.50 -11.43
CA PRO A 252 -33.62 -8.60 -12.65
C PRO A 252 -33.66 -7.26 -13.41
N GLY A 253 -33.56 -7.32 -14.73
CA GLY A 253 -33.42 -6.16 -15.62
C GLY A 253 -31.98 -5.74 -15.90
N ALA A 254 -31.00 -6.18 -15.09
CA ALA A 254 -29.59 -5.93 -15.37
C ALA A 254 -29.13 -6.70 -16.62
N ARG A 255 -28.17 -6.14 -17.36
CA ARG A 255 -27.55 -6.81 -18.51
C ARG A 255 -26.16 -7.32 -18.14
N VAL A 256 -25.91 -8.60 -18.39
CA VAL A 256 -24.63 -9.26 -18.16
C VAL A 256 -23.93 -9.58 -19.48
N ALA A 257 -22.60 -9.61 -19.45
CA ALA A 257 -21.77 -9.90 -20.61
C ALA A 257 -20.84 -11.08 -20.33
N ALA A 258 -20.58 -11.89 -21.35
CA ALA A 258 -19.62 -12.99 -21.33
C ALA A 258 -18.17 -12.49 -21.47
N LEU A 259 -17.82 -11.46 -20.68
CA LEU A 259 -16.49 -10.87 -20.62
C LEU A 259 -16.01 -10.88 -19.17
N PRO A 260 -14.77 -11.33 -18.89
CA PRO A 260 -14.22 -11.37 -17.55
C PRO A 260 -13.75 -9.97 -17.09
N LEU A 261 -14.54 -8.94 -17.36
CA LEU A 261 -14.27 -7.55 -16.97
C LEU A 261 -14.97 -7.17 -15.67
N LYS A 262 -16.14 -7.76 -15.39
CA LYS A 262 -16.93 -7.58 -14.16
C LYS A 262 -17.70 -8.87 -13.86
N GLY A 263 -17.35 -9.58 -12.79
CA GLY A 263 -18.15 -10.71 -12.31
C GLY A 263 -19.59 -10.28 -11.97
N ALA A 264 -20.58 -11.12 -12.29
CA ALA A 264 -21.99 -10.84 -12.04
C ALA A 264 -22.35 -10.96 -10.55
N LEU A 265 -21.68 -11.87 -9.83
CA LEU A 265 -21.80 -12.04 -8.38
C LEU A 265 -20.50 -12.62 -7.79
N VAL A 266 -20.33 -12.40 -6.48
CA VAL A 266 -19.20 -12.91 -5.70
C VAL A 266 -19.62 -14.19 -4.97
N PHE A 267 -19.01 -15.31 -5.35
CA PHE A 267 -19.26 -16.62 -4.79
C PHE A 267 -18.08 -17.08 -3.93
N ILE A 268 -18.32 -17.52 -2.70
CA ILE A 268 -17.28 -18.06 -1.82
C ILE A 268 -17.38 -19.59 -1.82
N ASP A 269 -16.33 -20.25 -2.27
CA ASP A 269 -16.22 -21.71 -2.24
C ASP A 269 -16.01 -22.19 -0.79
N SER A 270 -16.90 -23.05 -0.32
CA SER A 270 -16.86 -23.57 1.06
C SER A 270 -15.97 -24.79 1.23
N SER A 271 -15.48 -25.39 0.13
CA SER A 271 -14.67 -26.61 0.18
C SER A 271 -13.24 -26.38 0.67
N ARG A 272 -12.73 -25.14 0.62
CA ARG A 272 -11.32 -24.82 0.88
C ARG A 272 -11.15 -23.56 1.74
N THR A 273 -11.12 -23.76 3.04
CA THR A 273 -10.59 -22.74 3.97
C THR A 273 -9.11 -22.98 4.19
N ARG A 274 -8.30 -21.92 4.09
CA ARG A 274 -6.84 -22.00 4.26
C ARG A 274 -6.41 -21.11 5.41
N VAL A 275 -5.82 -21.71 6.44
CA VAL A 275 -5.16 -20.97 7.52
C VAL A 275 -3.68 -20.85 7.19
N SER A 276 -3.12 -19.65 7.24
CA SER A 276 -1.70 -19.44 6.93
C SER A 276 -1.06 -18.41 7.84
N VAL A 277 0.16 -18.70 8.30
CA VAL A 277 0.98 -17.82 9.11
C VAL A 277 2.12 -17.24 8.29
N ALA A 278 2.36 -15.94 8.43
CA ALA A 278 3.49 -15.26 7.81
C ALA A 278 4.75 -15.47 8.66
N VAL A 279 5.78 -16.08 8.07
CA VAL A 279 7.06 -16.34 8.76
C VAL A 279 8.19 -15.66 8.00
N ASN A 280 9.03 -14.90 8.70
CA ASN A 280 10.16 -14.22 8.10
C ASN A 280 11.15 -15.22 7.49
N GLN A 281 11.77 -14.85 6.37
CA GLN A 281 12.63 -15.75 5.58
C GLN A 281 13.76 -16.38 6.42
N ASN A 282 14.36 -15.61 7.33
CA ASN A 282 15.42 -16.08 8.23
C ASN A 282 14.95 -17.10 9.29
N GLN A 283 13.64 -17.19 9.54
CA GLN A 283 13.02 -18.07 10.53
C GLN A 283 12.55 -19.41 9.92
N LEU A 284 12.37 -19.47 8.60
CA LEU A 284 11.87 -20.66 7.90
C LEU A 284 12.83 -21.84 7.83
N ARG A 285 14.11 -21.63 8.12
CA ARG A 285 15.19 -22.62 7.91
C ARG A 285 14.84 -24.02 8.46
N TYR A 286 14.16 -24.09 9.61
CA TYR A 286 13.83 -25.33 10.31
C TYR A 286 12.34 -25.69 10.30
N VAL A 287 11.50 -24.90 9.62
CA VAL A 287 10.09 -25.20 9.45
C VAL A 287 9.96 -26.37 8.46
N ARG A 288 9.20 -27.39 8.83
CA ARG A 288 8.95 -28.59 8.02
C ARG A 288 7.49 -29.01 8.15
N PRO A 289 6.89 -29.62 7.09
CA PRO A 289 5.60 -30.28 7.20
C PRO A 289 5.56 -31.27 8.37
N GLY A 290 4.41 -31.38 9.03
CA GLY A 290 4.20 -32.27 10.17
C GLY A 290 4.54 -31.68 11.54
N GLN A 291 5.10 -30.48 11.60
CA GLN A 291 5.41 -29.83 12.88
C GLN A 291 4.15 -29.32 13.56
N ALA A 292 4.07 -29.47 14.88
CA ALA A 292 2.98 -28.93 15.68
C ALA A 292 2.99 -27.41 15.66
N ALA A 293 1.81 -26.81 15.61
CA ALA A 293 1.60 -25.37 15.66
C ALA A 293 0.41 -25.03 16.56
N GLU A 294 0.40 -23.83 17.10
CA GLU A 294 -0.73 -23.27 17.84
C GLU A 294 -1.17 -21.97 17.20
N VAL A 295 -2.49 -21.84 17.05
CA VAL A 295 -3.13 -20.69 16.42
C VAL A 295 -4.02 -20.01 17.45
N VAL A 296 -3.88 -18.70 17.60
CA VAL A 296 -4.71 -17.86 18.46
C VAL A 296 -5.35 -16.80 17.57
N LEU A 297 -6.66 -16.91 17.34
CA LEU A 297 -7.44 -15.98 16.51
C LEU A 297 -8.13 -14.94 17.39
N LYS A 298 -8.19 -13.69 16.91
CA LYS A 298 -8.98 -12.64 17.57
C LYS A 298 -10.48 -12.95 17.57
N TYR A 299 -10.94 -13.70 16.57
CA TYR A 299 -12.33 -14.18 16.46
C TYR A 299 -12.73 -15.16 17.59
N LEU A 300 -11.77 -15.93 18.13
CA LEU A 300 -11.98 -16.87 19.23
C LEU A 300 -11.11 -16.47 20.43
N PRO A 301 -11.41 -15.34 21.09
CA PRO A 301 -10.60 -14.83 22.19
C PRO A 301 -10.55 -15.86 23.33
N GLY A 302 -9.40 -16.00 23.97
CA GLY A 302 -9.21 -16.97 25.06
C GLY A 302 -8.94 -18.40 24.62
N MET A 303 -9.14 -18.76 23.34
CA MET A 303 -8.94 -20.10 22.82
C MET A 303 -7.62 -20.23 22.06
N THR A 304 -6.91 -21.34 22.27
CA THR A 304 -5.75 -21.75 21.46
C THR A 304 -6.15 -23.00 20.69
N LEU A 305 -6.05 -22.93 19.37
CA LEU A 305 -6.33 -24.03 18.46
C LEU A 305 -5.05 -24.79 18.17
N GLN A 306 -5.12 -26.12 18.28
CA GLN A 306 -4.04 -26.99 17.83
C GLN A 306 -4.04 -27.08 16.30
N ALA A 307 -2.85 -27.01 15.71
CA ALA A 307 -2.65 -27.07 14.28
C ALA A 307 -1.37 -27.84 13.94
N GLU A 308 -1.22 -28.17 12.67
CA GLU A 308 -0.05 -28.85 12.11
C GLU A 308 0.41 -28.12 10.84
N VAL A 309 1.72 -28.03 10.62
CA VAL A 309 2.25 -27.46 9.39
C VAL A 309 1.94 -28.40 8.22
N LEU A 310 1.08 -27.95 7.31
CA LEU A 310 0.80 -28.66 6.06
C LEU A 310 1.95 -28.47 5.06
N GLY A 311 2.48 -27.26 4.96
CA GLY A 311 3.56 -26.94 4.03
C GLY A 311 3.90 -25.46 4.00
N VAL A 312 4.92 -25.12 3.22
CA VAL A 312 5.37 -23.74 2.98
C VAL A 312 5.02 -23.37 1.54
N ALA A 313 4.34 -22.25 1.33
CA ALA A 313 4.12 -21.71 0.00
C ALA A 313 5.47 -21.26 -0.58
N GLY A 314 5.94 -21.90 -1.65
CA GLY A 314 7.31 -21.72 -2.17
C GLY A 314 7.58 -20.40 -2.92
N VAL A 315 6.57 -19.54 -3.09
CA VAL A 315 6.66 -18.29 -3.86
C VAL A 315 5.92 -17.17 -3.10
N THR A 316 6.53 -15.99 -3.02
CA THR A 316 5.88 -14.76 -2.54
C THR A 316 5.50 -13.86 -3.73
N SER A 317 4.74 -12.78 -3.49
CA SER A 317 4.37 -11.83 -4.54
C SER A 317 5.58 -11.24 -5.27
N GLY A 318 6.65 -10.93 -4.54
CA GLY A 318 7.90 -10.44 -5.13
C GLY A 318 8.58 -11.42 -6.09
N GLY A 319 8.35 -12.73 -5.90
CA GLY A 319 8.89 -13.79 -6.76
C GLY A 319 7.98 -14.21 -7.91
N GLN A 320 6.79 -13.63 -8.04
CA GLN A 320 5.88 -13.93 -9.14
C GLN A 320 6.36 -13.27 -10.43
N VAL A 321 6.56 -14.07 -11.48
CA VAL A 321 6.74 -13.56 -12.84
C VAL A 321 5.37 -13.53 -13.51
N ARG A 322 4.97 -12.36 -14.01
CA ARG A 322 3.72 -12.21 -14.78
C ARG A 322 4.05 -12.33 -16.26
N SER A 323 3.13 -12.92 -17.02
CA SER A 323 3.20 -12.84 -18.48
C SER A 323 3.00 -11.39 -18.89
N SER A 324 4.08 -10.74 -19.28
CA SER A 324 4.08 -9.38 -19.83
C SER A 324 4.95 -9.41 -21.09
N GLY A 325 4.67 -8.55 -22.05
CA GLY A 325 5.49 -8.41 -23.26
C GLY A 325 6.85 -7.72 -23.02
N VAL A 326 7.24 -7.54 -21.76
CA VAL A 326 8.43 -6.79 -21.33
C VAL A 326 9.30 -7.69 -20.47
N ILE A 327 10.62 -7.62 -20.65
CA ILE A 327 11.57 -8.37 -19.83
C ILE A 327 11.65 -7.72 -18.45
N GLU A 328 11.61 -8.52 -17.39
CA GLU A 328 11.70 -8.03 -16.00
C GLU A 328 13.07 -7.41 -15.72
N ASP A 329 13.11 -6.14 -15.33
CA ASP A 329 14.32 -5.44 -14.92
C ASP A 329 14.46 -5.48 -13.39
N LEU A 330 15.49 -6.18 -12.91
CA LEU A 330 15.79 -6.30 -11.48
C LEU A 330 16.32 -5.00 -10.87
N SER A 331 16.83 -4.06 -11.67
CA SER A 331 17.38 -2.80 -11.16
C SER A 331 16.30 -1.82 -10.70
N GLN A 332 15.10 -1.90 -11.28
CA GLN A 332 13.95 -1.06 -10.92
C GLN A 332 13.01 -1.72 -9.90
N LYS A 333 13.23 -3.00 -9.58
CA LYS A 333 12.39 -3.74 -8.64
C LYS A 333 12.88 -3.50 -7.21
N GLU A 334 12.07 -2.83 -6.39
CA GLU A 334 12.33 -2.74 -4.94
C GLU A 334 12.25 -4.13 -4.31
N LEU A 335 13.42 -4.73 -4.07
CA LEU A 335 13.55 -6.05 -3.45
C LEU A 335 13.31 -5.95 -1.93
N THR A 336 12.06 -5.91 -1.52
CA THR A 336 11.69 -5.97 -0.10
C THR A 336 11.54 -7.43 0.36
N PRO A 337 12.12 -7.81 1.52
CA PRO A 337 12.06 -9.18 2.01
C PRO A 337 10.66 -9.50 2.58
N GLU A 338 9.79 -10.04 1.74
CA GLU A 338 8.46 -10.51 2.15
C GLU A 338 8.55 -11.81 2.97
N PRO A 339 7.73 -11.96 4.04
CA PRO A 339 7.57 -13.23 4.74
C PRO A 339 6.97 -14.32 3.83
N TYR A 340 7.36 -15.58 4.01
CA TYR A 340 6.68 -16.68 3.34
C TYR A 340 5.43 -17.10 4.12
N GLN A 341 4.44 -17.61 3.40
CA GLN A 341 3.25 -18.19 4.01
C GLN A 341 3.49 -19.66 4.34
N VAL A 342 3.32 -20.02 5.61
CA VAL A 342 3.26 -21.40 6.06
C VAL A 342 1.80 -21.78 6.25
N VAL A 343 1.34 -22.78 5.50
CA VAL A 343 -0.03 -23.27 5.55
C VAL A 343 -0.18 -24.20 6.75
N LEU A 344 -1.20 -23.96 7.55
CA LEU A 344 -1.51 -24.72 8.75
C LEU A 344 -2.82 -25.48 8.53
N LYS A 345 -2.86 -26.73 9.00
CA LYS A 345 -4.06 -27.54 9.12
C LYS A 345 -4.52 -27.52 10.57
N ILE A 346 -5.76 -27.12 10.84
CA ILE A 346 -6.33 -27.17 12.19
C ILE A 346 -6.64 -28.64 12.53
N THR A 347 -6.09 -29.11 13.65
CA THR A 347 -6.25 -30.49 14.14
C THR A 347 -7.13 -30.56 15.40
N ASP A 348 -7.61 -29.41 15.87
CA ASP A 348 -8.46 -29.30 17.06
C ASP A 348 -9.89 -29.78 16.78
N VAL A 349 -10.38 -30.70 17.60
CA VAL A 349 -11.73 -31.30 17.44
C VAL A 349 -12.85 -30.29 17.71
N ARG A 350 -12.56 -29.19 18.41
CA ARG A 350 -13.58 -28.23 18.86
C ARG A 350 -14.05 -27.28 17.75
N VAL A 351 -13.27 -27.08 16.69
CA VAL A 351 -13.52 -26.11 15.64
C VAL A 351 -13.08 -26.68 14.30
N SER A 352 -13.99 -26.72 13.32
CA SER A 352 -13.63 -27.07 11.94
C SER A 352 -13.05 -25.85 11.22
N GLU A 353 -12.18 -26.09 10.23
CA GLU A 353 -11.67 -25.02 9.36
C GLU A 353 -12.79 -24.29 8.63
N SER A 354 -13.88 -25.00 8.28
CA SER A 354 -15.08 -24.44 7.66
C SER A 354 -15.81 -23.42 8.53
N ASP A 355 -15.65 -23.49 9.85
CA ASP A 355 -16.34 -22.62 10.81
C ASP A 355 -15.58 -21.31 11.01
N LEU A 356 -14.32 -21.23 10.57
CA LEU A 356 -13.50 -20.04 10.69
C LEU A 356 -13.88 -19.02 9.62
N PRO A 357 -14.27 -17.80 9.99
CA PRO A 357 -14.62 -16.78 9.00
C PRO A 357 -13.38 -16.34 8.21
N GLY A 358 -13.56 -16.20 6.90
CA GLY A 358 -12.54 -15.61 6.03
C GLY A 358 -12.17 -14.20 6.51
N GLY A 359 -10.88 -13.89 6.54
CA GLY A 359 -10.36 -12.63 7.07
C GLY A 359 -10.10 -12.63 8.59
N ALA A 360 -10.41 -13.70 9.33
CA ALA A 360 -9.99 -13.80 10.73
C ALA A 360 -8.47 -13.71 10.85
N VAL A 361 -8.01 -12.86 11.77
CA VAL A 361 -6.59 -12.62 12.02
C VAL A 361 -6.20 -13.01 13.44
N GLY A 362 -4.91 -13.25 13.64
CA GLY A 362 -4.37 -13.58 14.95
C GLY A 362 -2.87 -13.78 14.94
N THR A 363 -2.37 -14.61 15.84
CA THR A 363 -0.97 -15.03 15.89
C THR A 363 -0.89 -16.54 15.89
N ALA A 364 0.07 -17.09 15.15
CA ALA A 364 0.41 -18.49 15.24
C ALA A 364 1.89 -18.69 15.57
N ALA A 365 2.17 -19.79 16.26
CA ALA A 365 3.52 -20.24 16.56
C ALA A 365 3.70 -21.67 16.09
N ILE A 366 4.82 -21.95 15.45
CA ILE A 366 5.22 -23.28 14.98
C ILE A 366 6.29 -23.80 15.93
N TYR A 367 6.22 -25.06 16.33
CA TYR A 367 7.16 -25.71 17.24
C TYR A 367 8.07 -26.65 16.47
N THR A 368 9.35 -26.29 16.32
CA THR A 368 10.29 -27.04 15.49
C THR A 368 10.98 -28.17 16.26
N GLY A 369 11.75 -29.01 15.58
CA GLY A 369 12.61 -30.00 16.26
C GLY A 369 13.78 -29.39 17.06
N ARG A 370 14.02 -28.08 16.97
CA ARG A 370 15.19 -27.39 17.55
C ARG A 370 14.76 -26.52 18.73
N VAL A 371 15.65 -26.37 19.74
CA VAL A 371 15.47 -25.42 20.87
C VAL A 371 14.16 -25.66 21.63
N GLN A 372 13.94 -26.88 22.12
CA GLN A 372 12.68 -27.31 22.75
C GLN A 372 12.25 -26.44 23.95
N PHE A 373 13.19 -25.88 24.71
CA PHE A 373 12.86 -24.98 25.83
C PHE A 373 12.12 -23.71 25.34
N ALA A 374 12.36 -23.27 24.11
CA ALA A 374 11.68 -22.12 23.51
C ALA A 374 10.20 -22.39 23.27
N HIS A 375 9.78 -23.65 23.14
CA HIS A 375 8.38 -24.02 22.95
C HIS A 375 7.54 -23.63 24.18
N VAL A 376 8.04 -23.92 25.38
CA VAL A 376 7.33 -23.61 26.64
C VAL A 376 7.13 -22.10 26.76
N ILE A 377 8.18 -21.34 26.48
CA ILE A 377 8.14 -19.87 26.59
C ILE A 377 7.22 -19.30 25.51
N ARG A 378 7.28 -19.82 24.29
CA ARG A 378 6.39 -19.41 23.21
C ARG A 378 4.93 -19.72 23.51
N ARG A 379 4.63 -20.89 24.08
CA ARG A 379 3.28 -21.26 24.56
C ARG A 379 2.79 -20.22 25.57
N VAL A 380 3.61 -19.87 26.56
CA VAL A 380 3.27 -18.83 27.54
C VAL A 380 3.02 -17.49 26.85
N MET A 381 3.85 -17.08 25.89
CA MET A 381 3.64 -15.83 25.14
C MET A 381 2.32 -15.84 24.36
N CYS A 382 2.02 -16.93 23.63
CA CYS A 382 0.75 -17.11 22.94
C CYS A 382 -0.43 -17.15 23.93
N MET A 383 -0.21 -17.64 25.14
CA MET A 383 -1.21 -17.60 26.21
C MET A 383 -1.41 -16.19 26.79
N MET A 384 -0.35 -15.39 26.90
CA MET A 384 -0.46 -14.01 27.37
C MET A 384 -1.22 -13.14 26.38
N SER A 385 -1.12 -13.42 25.08
CA SER A 385 -1.98 -12.78 24.06
C SER A 385 -3.46 -13.19 24.15
N ARG A 386 -3.84 -14.19 24.97
CA ARG A 386 -5.24 -14.63 25.13
C ARG A 386 -6.09 -13.72 26.00
N ALA A 387 -5.49 -12.82 26.80
CA ALA A 387 -6.20 -12.18 27.89
C ALA A 387 -5.76 -10.74 28.14
N VAL A 388 -6.71 -10.00 28.72
CA VAL A 388 -6.69 -8.77 29.53
C VAL A 388 -5.53 -8.68 30.57
N ALA A 389 -4.56 -9.62 30.55
CA ALA A 389 -3.40 -9.74 31.43
C ALA A 389 -2.45 -8.54 31.40
N LEU A 390 -2.46 -7.70 30.35
CA LEU A 390 -1.75 -6.41 30.38
C LEU A 390 -2.24 -5.54 31.56
N ARG A 391 -3.55 -5.60 31.90
CA ARG A 391 -4.12 -4.92 33.08
C ARG A 391 -3.64 -5.53 34.40
N TYR A 392 -3.45 -6.85 34.48
CA TYR A 392 -2.91 -7.51 35.68
C TYR A 392 -1.39 -7.32 35.83
N LEU A 393 -0.66 -7.22 34.72
CA LEU A 393 0.77 -6.93 34.72
C LEU A 393 1.02 -5.46 35.13
N LEU A 394 0.19 -4.53 34.66
CA LEU A 394 0.16 -3.14 35.12
C LEU A 394 -0.25 -3.03 36.60
N PHE A 395 -1.18 -3.86 37.06
CA PHE A 395 -1.57 -3.93 38.47
C PHE A 395 -0.45 -4.47 39.38
N LEU A 396 0.23 -5.54 38.97
CA LEU A 396 1.42 -6.05 39.66
C LEU A 396 2.59 -5.07 39.59
N PHE A 397 2.76 -4.36 38.48
CA PHE A 397 3.73 -3.28 38.30
C PHE A 397 3.46 -2.11 39.27
N ALA A 398 2.22 -1.62 39.35
CA ALA A 398 1.81 -0.58 40.30
C ALA A 398 2.00 -1.03 41.76
N LEU A 399 1.72 -2.30 42.06
CA LEU A 399 1.92 -2.87 43.38
C LEU A 399 3.41 -2.93 43.77
N THR A 400 4.29 -3.30 42.84
CA THR A 400 5.75 -3.31 43.06
C THR A 400 6.33 -1.90 43.20
N LEU A 401 5.85 -0.93 42.41
CA LEU A 401 6.28 0.46 42.48
C LEU A 401 5.87 1.10 43.81
N ALA A 402 4.64 0.83 44.27
CA ALA A 402 4.13 1.29 45.57
C ALA A 402 4.88 0.68 46.77
N LEU A 403 5.38 -0.56 46.64
CA LEU A 403 6.17 -1.21 47.68
C LEU A 403 7.58 -0.59 47.80
N VAL A 404 8.18 -0.21 46.67
CA VAL A 404 9.50 0.45 46.61
C VAL A 404 9.43 1.89 47.14
N ALA A 405 8.36 2.63 46.83
CA ALA A 405 8.16 4.00 47.31
C ALA A 405 8.01 4.11 48.84
N ARG A 406 7.57 3.05 49.52
CA ARG A 406 7.39 3.02 51.00
C ARG A 406 8.67 2.77 51.80
N MET A 407 9.80 2.46 51.17
CA MET A 407 11.03 2.08 51.87
C MET A 407 12.22 3.05 51.69
N VAL A 408 11.99 4.24 51.12
CA VAL A 408 13.00 5.29 51.00
C VAL A 408 12.80 6.32 52.13
N PRO A 409 13.79 6.55 53.03
CA PRO A 409 13.68 7.62 54.01
C PRO A 409 13.87 8.97 53.34
N ALA A 410 13.00 9.93 53.66
CA ALA A 410 13.09 11.31 53.22
C ALA A 410 14.36 11.95 53.80
N VAL A 411 15.27 12.37 52.93
CA VAL A 411 16.42 13.22 53.29
C VAL A 411 15.99 14.65 53.04
N GLY A 412 15.82 15.42 54.12
CA GLY A 412 15.65 16.86 54.08
C GLY A 412 17.00 17.55 53.95
N GLY A 413 17.09 18.47 53.00
CA GLY A 413 18.15 19.47 52.91
C GLY A 413 17.49 20.84 52.71
N GLU A 414 17.91 21.82 53.50
CA GLU A 414 17.47 23.21 53.45
C GLU A 414 17.79 23.88 52.10
N PRO A 415 16.99 24.88 51.66
CA PRO A 415 17.20 25.56 50.39
C PRO A 415 18.30 26.63 50.53
N ALA A 416 19.34 26.51 49.70
CA ALA A 416 20.32 27.56 49.48
C ALA A 416 19.77 28.61 48.50
N GLU A 417 20.15 29.86 48.73
CA GLU A 417 19.74 31.07 48.02
C GLU A 417 19.80 30.95 46.49
N ALA A 418 18.72 31.41 45.85
CA ALA A 418 18.62 31.55 44.41
C ALA A 418 19.42 32.77 43.96
N ASP A 419 20.57 32.51 43.32
CA ASP A 419 21.23 33.50 42.47
C ASP A 419 20.29 33.86 41.32
N THR A 420 20.02 35.14 41.18
CA THR A 420 19.22 35.76 40.13
C THR A 420 19.83 35.47 38.76
N ALA A 421 19.15 34.65 37.97
CA ALA A 421 19.36 34.59 36.53
C ALA A 421 18.77 35.85 35.89
N VAL A 422 19.60 36.53 35.12
CA VAL A 422 19.31 37.76 34.39
C VAL A 422 18.13 37.55 33.44
N GLU A 423 17.04 38.30 33.64
CA GLU A 423 16.00 38.50 32.62
C GLU A 423 16.65 39.25 31.46
N ALA A 424 16.75 38.60 30.30
CA ALA A 424 17.04 39.26 29.04
C ALA A 424 15.76 39.96 28.56
N ASP A 425 15.87 41.23 28.20
CA ASP A 425 14.78 42.13 27.79
C ASP A 425 13.87 41.51 26.72
N ALA A 426 12.56 41.76 26.84
CA ALA A 426 11.53 41.25 25.94
C ALA A 426 11.61 41.80 24.49
N GLU A 427 12.56 42.70 24.18
CA GLU A 427 12.63 43.43 22.91
C GLU A 427 13.37 42.69 21.78
N GLU A 428 14.13 41.63 22.07
CA GLU A 428 14.99 40.95 21.07
C GLU A 428 14.43 39.61 20.55
N LYS A 429 13.27 39.15 21.02
CA LYS A 429 12.71 37.84 20.66
C LYS A 429 12.10 37.82 19.25
N PHE A 430 12.24 36.68 18.56
CA PHE A 430 11.59 36.39 17.26
C PHE A 430 10.52 35.30 17.32
N LEU A 431 10.39 34.66 18.49
CA LEU A 431 9.33 33.73 18.86
C LEU A 431 8.87 34.04 20.28
N ARG A 432 7.57 33.92 20.55
CA ARG A 432 7.02 34.11 21.89
C ARG A 432 5.84 33.18 22.16
N LEU A 433 5.66 32.85 23.43
CA LEU A 433 4.45 32.22 23.94
C LEU A 433 3.50 33.28 24.50
N VAL A 434 2.25 33.29 24.04
CA VAL A 434 1.21 34.21 24.53
C VAL A 434 0.33 33.47 25.52
N ARG A 435 0.15 34.03 26.71
CA ARG A 435 -0.66 33.47 27.79
C ARG A 435 -1.78 34.43 28.19
N ASN A 436 -2.89 33.88 28.69
CA ASN A 436 -3.97 34.68 29.28
C ASN A 436 -3.62 35.12 30.72
N ASP A 437 -4.49 35.93 31.33
CA ASP A 437 -4.33 36.44 32.71
C ASP A 437 -4.28 35.31 33.77
N ASP A 438 -4.82 34.13 33.45
CA ASP A 438 -4.81 32.92 34.31
C ASP A 438 -3.54 32.06 34.11
N GLY A 439 -2.62 32.47 33.23
CA GLY A 439 -1.37 31.78 32.93
C GLY A 439 -1.49 30.62 31.94
N GLU A 440 -2.66 30.43 31.33
CA GLU A 440 -2.90 29.43 30.31
C GLU A 440 -2.32 29.85 28.95
N LEU A 441 -1.77 28.88 28.23
CA LEU A 441 -1.08 29.12 26.96
C LEU A 441 -2.07 29.21 25.79
N LEU A 442 -2.17 30.39 25.17
CA LEU A 442 -3.11 30.69 24.09
C LEU A 442 -2.52 30.42 22.70
N SER A 443 -1.32 30.95 22.42
CA SER A 443 -0.67 30.81 21.12
C SER A 443 0.84 30.82 21.22
N MET A 444 1.48 30.33 20.16
CA MET A 444 2.89 30.57 19.87
C MET A 444 2.98 31.44 18.63
N ASP A 445 3.61 32.60 18.77
CA ASP A 445 3.69 33.61 17.71
C ASP A 445 5.13 33.72 17.19
N THR A 446 5.29 34.02 15.90
CA THR A 446 6.58 34.43 15.31
C THR A 446 6.58 35.89 14.89
N ALA A 447 7.76 36.51 14.85
CA ALA A 447 7.93 37.92 14.57
C ALA A 447 8.26 38.21 13.09
N LEU A 448 7.65 39.29 12.58
CA LEU A 448 8.09 40.02 11.40
C LEU A 448 8.66 41.34 11.87
N VAL A 449 9.96 41.54 11.68
CA VAL A 449 10.67 42.71 12.20
C VAL A 449 11.26 43.50 11.05
N THR A 450 10.79 44.73 10.91
CA THR A 450 11.26 45.64 9.86
C THR A 450 12.47 46.44 10.36
N PHE A 451 13.56 46.41 9.60
CA PHE A 451 14.79 47.17 9.84
C PHE A 451 14.89 48.33 8.85
N LEU A 452 15.32 49.49 9.38
CA LEU A 452 15.35 50.77 8.67
C LEU A 452 16.76 51.38 8.72
N PRO A 453 17.18 52.12 7.69
CA PRO A 453 18.54 52.64 7.61
C PRO A 453 18.74 53.77 8.61
N THR A 454 19.90 53.77 9.26
CA THR A 454 20.28 54.80 10.25
C THR A 454 21.23 55.85 9.69
N GLY A 455 21.76 55.64 8.47
CA GLY A 455 22.65 56.55 7.74
C GLY A 455 22.23 56.78 6.27
N ASP A 456 23.10 57.48 5.52
CA ASP A 456 22.90 57.75 4.07
C ASP A 456 23.21 56.53 3.19
N GLU A 457 24.06 55.61 3.69
CA GLU A 457 24.27 54.30 3.08
C GLU A 457 22.97 53.48 3.21
N ASN A 458 22.50 52.91 2.10
CA ASN A 458 21.22 52.19 2.00
C ASN A 458 19.95 53.03 2.26
N ALA A 459 20.02 54.36 2.09
CA ALA A 459 18.88 55.25 2.27
C ALA A 459 17.64 54.82 1.45
N GLY A 460 16.55 54.50 2.16
CA GLY A 460 15.28 54.06 1.58
C GLY A 460 15.16 52.56 1.32
N VAL A 461 16.13 51.75 1.79
CA VAL A 461 16.04 50.28 1.83
C VAL A 461 15.38 49.85 3.14
N GLU A 462 14.35 49.02 3.05
CA GLU A 462 13.60 48.43 4.16
C GLU A 462 13.79 46.91 4.08
N VAL A 463 14.40 46.33 5.13
CA VAL A 463 14.61 44.89 5.23
C VAL A 463 13.72 44.32 6.32
N THR A 464 12.83 43.41 5.99
CA THR A 464 11.98 42.74 6.98
C THR A 464 12.45 41.31 7.21
N LEU A 465 12.88 41.02 8.44
CA LEU A 465 13.16 39.67 8.90
C LEU A 465 11.85 38.96 9.23
N VAL A 466 11.54 37.89 8.49
CA VAL A 466 10.31 37.11 8.62
C VAL A 466 10.64 35.78 9.30
N GLY A 467 10.52 35.72 10.63
CA GLY A 467 10.72 34.52 11.42
C GLY A 467 9.60 33.51 11.21
N VAL A 468 9.96 32.27 10.87
CA VAL A 468 8.99 31.19 10.62
C VAL A 468 9.27 29.94 11.42
N VAL A 469 8.22 29.17 11.71
CA VAL A 469 8.33 27.77 12.15
C VAL A 469 7.96 26.83 11.00
N HIS A 470 8.71 25.73 10.86
CA HIS A 470 8.53 24.80 9.75
C HIS A 470 7.23 23.98 9.80
N ILE A 471 6.60 23.89 10.97
CA ILE A 471 5.30 23.23 11.18
C ILE A 471 4.39 24.24 11.91
N GLY A 472 3.21 24.53 11.37
CA GLY A 472 2.32 25.57 11.87
C GLY A 472 0.90 25.48 11.32
N GLU A 473 0.02 26.39 11.75
CA GLU A 473 -1.36 26.43 11.27
C GLU A 473 -1.42 26.74 9.77
N LYS A 474 -2.42 26.18 9.08
CA LYS A 474 -2.62 26.48 7.65
C LYS A 474 -2.85 27.98 7.40
N GLN A 475 -3.69 28.60 8.23
CA GLN A 475 -4.02 30.03 8.12
C GLN A 475 -2.80 30.93 8.33
N TYR A 476 -1.84 30.49 9.13
CA TYR A 476 -0.57 31.20 9.33
C TYR A 476 0.24 31.28 8.04
N TYR A 477 0.39 30.17 7.31
CA TYR A 477 1.07 30.17 6.01
C TYR A 477 0.29 30.93 4.92
N GLU A 478 -1.04 30.92 4.96
CA GLU A 478 -1.88 31.74 4.08
C GLU A 478 -1.66 33.25 4.33
N GLN A 479 -1.55 33.68 5.59
CA GLN A 479 -1.21 35.06 5.94
C GLN A 479 0.19 35.44 5.46
N LEU A 480 1.19 34.59 5.66
CA LEU A 480 2.56 34.82 5.16
C LEU A 480 2.60 34.96 3.64
N ASN A 481 1.90 34.09 2.91
CA ASN A 481 1.75 34.22 1.46
C ASN A 481 1.14 35.57 1.05
N GLY A 482 0.23 36.15 1.84
CA GLY A 482 -0.29 37.50 1.60
C GLY A 482 0.72 38.60 1.91
N GLU A 483 1.51 38.46 2.97
CA GLU A 483 2.57 39.42 3.32
C GLU A 483 3.67 39.48 2.24
N PHE A 484 4.01 38.34 1.62
CA PHE A 484 5.05 38.27 0.60
C PHE A 484 4.75 39.06 -0.68
N ASP A 485 3.50 39.41 -0.93
CA ASP A 485 3.12 40.26 -2.07
C ASP A 485 3.49 41.74 -1.87
N ASN A 486 3.82 42.15 -0.64
CA ASN A 486 4.20 43.52 -0.32
C ASN A 486 5.70 43.80 -0.51
N PHE A 487 6.50 42.78 -0.84
CA PHE A 487 7.96 42.88 -0.99
C PHE A 487 8.39 42.75 -2.45
N GLU A 488 9.40 43.53 -2.83
CA GLU A 488 10.01 43.47 -4.16
C GLU A 488 10.85 42.19 -4.33
N VAL A 489 11.44 41.70 -3.24
CA VAL A 489 12.21 40.45 -3.18
C VAL A 489 12.00 39.77 -1.83
N VAL A 490 11.88 38.45 -1.84
CA VAL A 490 11.84 37.57 -0.67
C VAL A 490 13.01 36.58 -0.78
N LEU A 491 13.99 36.74 0.10
CA LEU A 491 15.12 35.82 0.24
C LEU A 491 14.68 34.64 1.09
N TYR A 492 14.83 33.40 0.62
CA TYR A 492 14.34 32.24 1.37
C TYR A 492 15.40 31.18 1.67
N GLU A 493 15.20 30.52 2.82
CA GLU A 493 15.99 29.40 3.33
C GLU A 493 15.63 28.08 2.64
N LEU A 494 16.61 27.41 2.03
CA LEU A 494 16.51 26.03 1.55
C LEU A 494 17.90 25.52 1.11
N VAL A 495 18.49 24.52 1.77
CA VAL A 495 19.72 23.90 1.26
C VAL A 495 19.40 23.06 0.01
N ALA A 496 19.66 23.62 -1.17
CA ALA A 496 19.34 23.02 -2.46
C ALA A 496 20.31 23.49 -3.55
N PRO A 497 20.47 22.74 -4.66
CA PRO A 497 21.27 23.19 -5.79
C PRO A 497 20.79 24.55 -6.32
N GLU A 498 21.71 25.38 -6.76
CA GLU A 498 21.42 26.73 -7.27
C GLU A 498 20.40 26.68 -8.42
N GLY A 499 19.38 27.55 -8.37
CA GLY A 499 18.29 27.57 -9.36
C GLY A 499 17.16 26.56 -9.13
N THR A 500 17.17 25.82 -8.01
CA THR A 500 16.05 24.93 -7.63
C THR A 500 14.75 25.72 -7.45
N ARG A 501 13.70 25.36 -8.18
CA ARG A 501 12.33 25.87 -7.96
C ARG A 501 11.47 24.79 -7.30
N VAL A 502 11.01 25.05 -6.08
CA VAL A 502 10.17 24.11 -5.33
C VAL A 502 8.78 24.02 -5.98
N PRO A 503 8.29 22.83 -6.39
CA PRO A 503 6.95 22.66 -6.94
C PRO A 503 5.87 22.91 -5.88
N LYS A 504 4.76 23.54 -6.26
CA LYS A 504 3.58 23.71 -5.39
C LYS A 504 3.02 22.35 -4.95
N GLY A 505 2.94 22.12 -3.64
CA GLY A 505 2.54 20.83 -3.04
C GLY A 505 3.67 19.78 -2.97
N GLY A 506 4.92 20.18 -3.17
CA GLY A 506 6.08 19.30 -3.12
C GLY A 506 6.64 19.15 -1.70
N ALA A 507 6.08 18.25 -0.89
CA ALA A 507 6.88 17.63 0.16
C ALA A 507 8.07 16.88 -0.48
N PRO A 508 9.25 16.81 0.17
CA PRO A 508 10.31 15.93 -0.30
C PRO A 508 9.80 14.49 -0.26
N ARG A 509 9.48 13.92 -1.43
CA ARG A 509 9.34 12.47 -1.59
C ARG A 509 10.74 11.87 -1.54
N GLY A 510 11.26 11.69 -0.33
CA GLY A 510 12.51 11.00 -0.07
C GLY A 510 12.38 10.18 1.21
N GLY A 511 12.82 8.92 1.18
CA GLY A 511 12.83 8.01 2.33
C GLY A 511 13.81 8.38 3.45
N ASN A 512 14.07 9.68 3.65
CA ASN A 512 14.96 10.18 4.69
C ASN A 512 14.24 10.13 6.06
N PRO A 513 14.88 9.58 7.11
CA PRO A 513 14.37 9.57 8.49
C PRO A 513 13.77 10.89 8.99
N LEU A 514 14.33 12.03 8.58
CA LEU A 514 13.85 13.36 9.00
C LEU A 514 12.45 13.67 8.44
N SER A 515 12.20 13.35 7.16
CA SER A 515 10.91 13.57 6.50
C SER A 515 9.81 12.66 7.04
N MET A 516 10.16 11.42 7.46
CA MET A 516 9.21 10.54 8.17
C MET A 516 8.84 11.08 9.56
N MET A 517 9.82 11.66 10.28
CA MET A 517 9.58 12.27 11.59
C MET A 517 8.70 13.53 11.47
N GLN A 518 9.01 14.41 10.51
CA GLN A 518 8.24 15.64 10.25
C GLN A 518 6.78 15.33 9.86
N GLY A 519 6.55 14.41 8.91
CA GLY A 519 5.19 14.01 8.52
C GLY A 519 4.44 13.19 9.58
N GLY A 520 5.16 12.59 10.54
CA GLY A 520 4.57 11.99 11.74
C GLY A 520 4.10 13.06 12.72
N MET A 521 4.93 14.07 12.97
CA MET A 521 4.65 15.19 13.87
C MET A 521 3.52 16.09 13.37
N GLN A 522 3.48 16.39 12.06
CA GLN A 522 2.38 17.09 11.38
C GLN A 522 1.02 16.46 11.69
N ARG A 523 0.91 15.13 11.51
CA ARG A 523 -0.32 14.38 11.76
C ARG A 523 -0.69 14.28 13.23
N MET A 524 0.31 14.26 14.11
CA MET A 524 0.10 14.15 15.56
C MET A 524 -0.33 15.47 16.19
N LEU A 525 0.14 16.61 15.66
CA LEU A 525 -0.22 17.94 16.15
C LEU A 525 -1.42 18.54 15.41
N GLY A 526 -1.81 17.99 14.26
CA GLY A 526 -2.87 18.57 13.41
C GLY A 526 -2.45 19.92 12.84
N LEU A 527 -1.21 20.02 12.37
CA LEU A 527 -0.60 21.22 11.78
C LEU A 527 -0.20 20.93 10.33
N GLU A 528 0.32 21.92 9.61
CA GLU A 528 0.78 21.80 8.22
C GLU A 528 2.28 22.09 8.11
N TYR A 529 2.90 21.63 7.02
CA TYR A 529 4.33 21.86 6.74
C TYR A 529 4.56 23.06 5.81
N GLN A 530 5.57 23.88 6.11
CA GLN A 530 5.89 25.12 5.37
C GLN A 530 6.06 24.91 3.86
N LEU A 531 6.78 23.87 3.43
CA LEU A 531 7.03 23.59 2.01
C LEU A 531 5.76 23.18 1.23
N GLU A 532 4.70 22.76 1.93
CA GLU A 532 3.42 22.40 1.30
C GLU A 532 2.53 23.62 1.06
N GLN A 533 2.64 24.65 1.91
CA GLN A 533 1.70 25.77 1.95
C GLN A 533 2.28 27.08 1.37
N ILE A 534 3.60 27.32 1.47
CA ILE A 534 4.23 28.52 0.92
C ILE A 534 4.49 28.38 -0.58
N ASP A 535 4.17 29.43 -1.36
CA ASP A 535 4.33 29.44 -2.81
C ASP A 535 5.72 29.95 -3.23
N TYR A 536 6.72 29.07 -3.17
CA TYR A 536 8.11 29.38 -3.56
C TYR A 536 8.31 29.59 -5.08
N GLN A 537 7.27 29.40 -5.91
CA GLN A 537 7.37 29.57 -7.36
C GLN A 537 7.19 31.03 -7.81
N ARG A 538 6.90 31.94 -6.88
CA ARG A 538 6.70 33.35 -7.18
C ARG A 538 7.97 34.00 -7.73
N GLU A 539 7.79 34.95 -8.64
CA GLU A 539 8.92 35.62 -9.31
C GLU A 539 9.75 36.49 -8.37
N ASN A 540 9.19 36.95 -7.26
CA ASN A 540 9.91 37.73 -6.24
C ASN A 540 10.67 36.86 -5.22
N PHE A 541 10.64 35.52 -5.32
CA PHE A 541 11.39 34.64 -4.44
C PHE A 541 12.80 34.37 -5.00
N VAL A 542 13.82 34.68 -4.19
CA VAL A 542 15.22 34.47 -4.52
C VAL A 542 15.83 33.51 -3.51
N HIS A 543 16.44 32.44 -4.02
CA HIS A 543 17.15 31.47 -3.19
C HIS A 543 18.37 32.14 -2.57
N ALA A 544 18.50 32.08 -1.25
CA ALA A 544 19.50 32.85 -0.51
C ALA A 544 20.23 32.00 0.53
N ASP A 545 20.46 30.71 0.24
CA ASP A 545 21.02 29.73 1.16
C ASP A 545 22.09 28.87 0.46
N MET A 546 22.81 28.04 1.20
CA MET A 546 23.90 27.22 0.68
C MET A 546 23.41 26.08 -0.22
N SER A 547 24.24 25.68 -1.18
CA SER A 547 24.09 24.40 -1.87
C SER A 547 24.43 23.22 -0.93
N PRO A 548 23.95 21.99 -1.22
CA PRO A 548 24.30 20.81 -0.43
C PRO A 548 25.82 20.56 -0.33
N GLU A 549 26.55 20.89 -1.40
CA GLU A 549 28.01 20.73 -1.48
C GLU A 549 28.74 21.78 -0.62
N GLU A 550 28.28 23.03 -0.64
CA GLU A 550 28.80 24.09 0.25
C GLU A 550 28.49 23.81 1.72
N PHE A 551 27.29 23.29 2.01
CA PHE A 551 26.88 22.91 3.35
C PHE A 551 27.71 21.74 3.90
N GLU A 552 27.91 20.67 3.10
CA GLU A 552 28.74 19.53 3.49
C GLU A 552 30.21 19.94 3.70
N LYS A 553 30.71 20.83 2.84
CA LYS A 553 32.07 21.38 2.97
C LYS A 553 32.23 22.24 4.22
N SER A 554 31.28 23.15 4.53
CA SER A 554 31.33 23.95 5.76
C SER A 554 31.31 23.07 7.02
N MET A 555 30.46 22.04 7.05
CA MET A 555 30.44 21.07 8.16
C MET A 555 31.79 20.35 8.32
N ALA A 556 32.41 19.95 7.20
CA ALA A 556 33.72 19.29 7.21
C ALA A 556 34.85 20.23 7.66
N ASP A 557 34.86 21.47 7.18
CA ASP A 557 35.89 22.49 7.49
C ASP A 557 35.81 22.93 8.96
N ARG A 558 34.61 23.00 9.54
CA ARG A 558 34.39 23.29 10.98
C ARG A 558 34.56 22.07 11.89
N GLY A 559 34.71 20.86 11.33
CA GLY A 559 34.77 19.61 12.09
C GLY A 559 33.46 19.27 12.80
N ASP A 560 32.34 19.87 12.38
CA ASP A 560 31.02 19.58 12.91
C ASP A 560 30.51 18.28 12.25
N SER A 561 30.30 17.24 13.06
CA SER A 561 29.65 16.01 12.62
C SER A 561 28.26 15.91 13.26
N PHE A 562 27.31 15.30 12.54
CA PHE A 562 25.97 15.04 13.08
C PHE A 562 26.03 14.29 14.42
N LEU A 563 27.02 13.40 14.57
CA LEU A 563 27.29 12.67 15.80
C LEU A 563 27.81 13.57 16.94
N ALA A 564 28.70 14.52 16.64
CA ALA A 564 29.18 15.50 17.61
C ALA A 564 28.07 16.46 18.06
N LEU A 565 27.22 16.92 17.13
CA LEU A 565 26.06 17.75 17.42
C LEU A 565 25.07 17.01 18.34
N PHE A 566 24.81 15.74 18.03
CA PHE A 566 23.98 14.85 18.84
C PHE A 566 24.55 14.67 20.27
N PHE A 567 25.86 14.49 20.42
CA PHE A 567 26.50 14.40 21.74
C PHE A 567 26.48 15.72 22.52
N ARG A 568 26.61 16.87 21.86
CA ARG A 568 26.46 18.20 22.51
C ARG A 568 25.03 18.41 23.01
N MET A 569 24.01 18.08 22.21
CA MET A 569 22.61 18.15 22.61
C MET A 569 22.29 17.20 23.76
N MET A 570 22.78 15.95 23.71
CA MET A 570 22.59 14.98 24.78
C MET A 570 23.29 15.42 26.07
N GLY A 571 24.52 15.94 25.97
CA GLY A 571 25.27 16.44 27.13
C GLY A 571 24.56 17.60 27.84
N ARG A 572 23.93 18.51 27.08
CA ARG A 572 23.17 19.61 27.65
C ARG A 572 21.80 19.20 28.18
N SER A 573 21.05 18.35 27.49
CA SER A 573 19.78 17.82 28.04
C SER A 573 19.97 17.11 29.39
N ILE A 574 21.10 16.41 29.56
CA ILE A 574 21.50 15.83 30.85
C ILE A 574 21.85 16.92 31.87
N ALA A 575 22.57 17.97 31.46
CA ALA A 575 22.92 19.09 32.33
C ALA A 575 21.70 19.94 32.75
N GLU A 576 20.70 20.02 31.88
CA GLU A 576 19.46 20.77 32.06
C GLU A 576 18.48 20.00 32.93
N GLN A 577 18.35 18.68 32.73
CA GLN A 577 17.68 17.78 33.69
C GLN A 577 18.35 17.83 35.06
N ALA A 578 19.69 17.93 35.12
CA ALA A 578 20.40 18.08 36.38
C ALA A 578 20.14 19.43 37.07
N ARG A 579 20.00 20.52 36.29
CA ARG A 579 19.60 21.84 36.81
C ARG A 579 18.15 21.88 37.27
N GLN A 580 17.22 21.35 36.49
CA GLN A 580 15.80 21.25 36.84
C GLN A 580 15.56 20.37 38.07
N ALA A 581 16.31 19.27 38.21
CA ALA A 581 16.31 18.43 39.40
C ALA A 581 16.84 19.15 40.66
N SER A 582 17.71 20.15 40.48
CA SER A 582 18.26 20.97 41.58
C SER A 582 17.37 22.14 41.98
N GLN A 583 16.55 22.69 41.07
CA GLN A 583 15.72 23.88 41.33
C GLN A 583 14.32 23.54 41.88
N ASN A 584 13.71 22.41 41.49
CA ASN A 584 12.28 22.14 41.77
C ASN A 584 11.98 21.16 42.92
N GLY A 585 12.88 20.97 43.89
CA GLY A 585 12.56 20.28 45.14
C GLY A 585 11.84 18.92 45.00
N GLY A 586 12.14 18.16 43.93
CA GLY A 586 11.56 16.84 43.68
C GLY A 586 10.15 16.79 43.09
N ARG A 587 9.59 17.88 42.56
CA ARG A 587 8.34 17.84 41.77
C ARG A 587 8.60 18.29 40.33
N ALA A 588 8.73 17.31 39.45
CA ALA A 588 8.75 17.56 38.01
C ALA A 588 7.34 17.95 37.55
N GLN A 589 7.11 19.23 37.28
CA GLN A 589 6.14 19.62 36.27
C GLN A 589 6.76 19.25 34.91
N ASN A 590 6.00 18.59 34.05
CA ASN A 590 6.43 17.92 32.80
C ASN A 590 6.90 16.49 33.03
N SER A 591 5.96 15.62 33.42
CA SER A 591 6.23 14.20 33.57
C SER A 591 5.78 13.41 32.33
N ASP A 592 6.55 12.39 31.95
CA ASP A 592 6.24 11.41 30.89
C ASP A 592 4.82 10.81 31.01
N ALA A 593 4.19 10.93 32.18
CA ALA A 593 2.82 10.50 32.45
C ALA A 593 1.76 11.39 31.78
N ASP A 594 1.99 12.70 31.66
CA ASP A 594 1.04 13.63 31.01
C ASP A 594 1.02 13.42 29.49
N LEU A 595 2.18 13.10 28.90
CA LEU A 595 2.32 12.70 27.50
C LEU A 595 1.58 11.38 27.23
N LEU A 596 1.71 10.42 28.15
CA LEU A 596 1.03 9.13 28.06
C LEU A 596 -0.50 9.27 28.22
N LEU A 597 -0.96 10.21 29.04
CA LEU A 597 -2.38 10.50 29.25
C LEU A 597 -2.99 11.25 28.05
N ALA A 598 -2.25 12.19 27.45
CA ALA A 598 -2.65 12.90 26.24
C ALA A 598 -2.80 11.95 25.03
N LEU A 599 -1.91 10.97 24.89
CA LEU A 599 -1.98 9.94 23.83
C LEU A 599 -3.18 8.98 23.94
N LEU A 600 -3.87 8.96 25.08
CA LEU A 600 -5.01 8.06 25.34
C LEU A 600 -6.38 8.71 25.13
N ASN A 601 -6.45 10.01 24.80
CA ASN A 601 -7.69 10.75 24.63
C ASN A 601 -7.79 11.43 23.23
N PRO A 602 -8.51 10.84 22.25
CA PRO A 602 -8.42 11.25 20.83
C PRO A 602 -8.90 12.67 20.50
N GLU A 603 -9.79 13.25 21.31
CA GLU A 603 -10.34 14.60 21.07
C GLU A 603 -9.62 15.70 21.88
N GLY A 604 -8.82 15.33 22.88
CA GLY A 604 -8.01 16.26 23.71
C GLY A 604 -6.50 16.15 23.52
N SER A 605 -6.01 15.17 22.74
CA SER A 605 -4.59 14.85 22.57
C SER A 605 -3.80 15.97 21.91
N ASN A 606 -4.37 16.61 20.88
CA ASN A 606 -3.64 17.57 20.05
C ASN A 606 -3.38 18.87 20.81
N LYS A 607 -4.35 19.34 21.60
CA LYS A 607 -4.20 20.57 22.42
C LYS A 607 -3.17 20.40 23.53
N ALA A 608 -3.27 19.32 24.31
CA ALA A 608 -2.32 19.02 25.38
C ALA A 608 -0.89 18.83 24.83
N LEU A 609 -0.77 18.19 23.68
CA LEU A 609 0.51 17.98 23.01
C LEU A 609 1.08 19.27 22.38
N LYS A 610 0.25 20.10 21.71
CA LYS A 610 0.66 21.42 21.23
C LYS A 610 1.16 22.28 22.38
N LYS A 611 0.47 22.28 23.53
CA LYS A 611 0.89 23.01 24.74
C LYS A 611 2.26 22.53 25.26
N MET A 612 2.43 21.23 25.41
CA MET A 612 3.69 20.63 25.86
C MET A 612 4.85 20.92 24.89
N MET A 613 4.62 20.79 23.58
CA MET A 613 5.66 21.02 22.59
C MET A 613 6.01 22.51 22.46
N ALA A 614 5.03 23.42 22.50
CA ALA A 614 5.27 24.86 22.42
C ALA A 614 6.17 25.35 23.57
N GLU A 615 5.95 24.84 24.79
CA GLU A 615 6.81 25.13 25.94
C GLU A 615 8.23 24.59 25.76
N GLN A 616 8.39 23.39 25.18
CA GLN A 616 9.72 22.87 24.84
C GLN A 616 10.41 23.63 23.69
N PHE A 617 9.65 24.25 22.78
CA PHE A 617 10.18 25.01 21.65
C PHE A 617 10.79 26.36 22.07
N GLU A 618 10.16 27.09 23.00
CA GLU A 618 10.73 28.35 23.54
C GLU A 618 12.06 28.08 24.27
N ASP A 619 12.12 27.00 25.05
CA ASP A 619 13.35 26.55 25.73
C ASP A 619 14.45 26.12 24.74
N LEU A 620 14.07 25.44 23.65
CA LEU A 620 14.99 25.00 22.59
C LEU A 620 15.58 26.17 21.80
N GLU A 621 14.81 27.21 21.47
CA GLU A 621 15.31 28.41 20.77
C GLU A 621 16.26 29.21 21.67
N GLY A 622 15.91 29.37 22.95
CA GLY A 622 16.79 29.91 23.96
C GLY A 622 18.10 29.12 24.06
N ALA A 623 18.06 27.80 23.92
CA ALA A 623 19.24 26.94 23.92
C ALA A 623 20.04 26.94 22.60
N MET A 624 19.39 27.16 21.44
CA MET A 624 20.04 27.20 20.12
C MET A 624 21.01 28.37 19.98
N SER A 625 20.68 29.54 20.53
CA SER A 625 21.62 30.68 20.62
C SER A 625 22.88 30.37 21.44
N VAL A 626 22.82 29.34 22.30
CA VAL A 626 23.92 28.90 23.17
C VAL A 626 24.64 27.66 22.58
N ILE A 627 24.09 26.98 21.56
CA ILE A 627 24.67 25.75 20.95
C ILE A 627 25.88 26.08 20.06
N ASP A 628 25.98 27.33 19.61
CA ASP A 628 27.13 27.85 18.89
C ASP A 628 28.40 27.80 19.76
N GLY A 629 29.49 27.28 19.18
CA GLY A 629 30.82 27.44 19.78
C GLY A 629 31.22 28.93 19.80
N PRO A 630 32.41 29.27 20.34
CA PRO A 630 32.90 30.65 20.30
C PRO A 630 32.99 31.26 18.88
N ASP A 631 32.95 30.41 17.83
CA ASP A 631 33.00 30.79 16.41
C ASP A 631 31.66 30.56 15.64
N GLY A 632 30.53 30.31 16.33
CA GLY A 632 29.23 30.05 15.68
C GLY A 632 28.98 28.58 15.28
N SER A 633 28.00 28.33 14.40
CA SER A 633 27.73 27.02 13.78
C SER A 633 27.48 27.09 12.27
N THR A 634 27.75 26.00 11.55
CA THR A 634 27.36 25.88 10.12
C THR A 634 25.84 25.97 9.93
N LEU A 635 25.06 25.58 10.94
CA LEU A 635 23.60 25.54 10.86
C LEU A 635 22.96 26.93 10.85
N ILE A 636 23.60 27.93 11.47
CA ILE A 636 23.07 29.29 11.61
C ILE A 636 24.04 30.31 11.01
N THR A 637 25.26 30.41 11.53
CA THR A 637 26.22 31.48 11.22
C THR A 637 26.63 31.52 9.74
N ASP A 638 27.03 30.37 9.17
CA ASP A 638 27.50 30.32 7.78
C ASP A 638 26.35 30.50 6.77
N ARG A 639 25.17 29.93 7.08
CA ARG A 639 23.97 30.08 6.26
C ARG A 639 23.45 31.52 6.28
N ASN A 640 23.47 32.17 7.45
CA ASN A 640 23.13 33.58 7.58
C ASN A 640 24.09 34.48 6.79
N GLN A 641 25.40 34.18 6.85
CA GLN A 641 26.39 34.91 6.07
C GLN A 641 26.07 34.83 4.57
N LYS A 642 25.73 33.64 4.06
CA LYS A 642 25.33 33.45 2.66
C LYS A 642 24.06 34.23 2.30
N ALA A 643 23.07 34.23 3.19
CA ALA A 643 21.84 35.00 3.01
C ALA A 643 22.09 36.51 2.92
N LEU A 644 23.02 37.02 3.73
CA LEU A 644 23.38 38.43 3.75
C LEU A 644 24.23 38.85 2.53
N GLU A 645 25.05 37.95 1.99
CA GLU A 645 25.71 38.17 0.68
C GLU A 645 24.67 38.39 -0.42
N VAL A 646 23.66 37.52 -0.50
CA VAL A 646 22.57 37.66 -1.47
C VAL A 646 21.73 38.92 -1.20
N LEU A 647 21.54 39.29 0.07
CA LEU A 647 20.89 40.56 0.42
C LEU A 647 21.65 41.76 -0.12
N ALA A 648 22.97 41.81 0.04
CA ALA A 648 23.80 42.88 -0.50
C ALA A 648 23.67 42.96 -2.03
N GLU A 649 23.69 41.82 -2.73
CA GLU A 649 23.49 41.78 -4.18
C GLU A 649 22.13 42.35 -4.62
N GLN A 650 21.06 42.08 -3.87
CA GLN A 650 19.73 42.62 -4.19
C GLN A 650 19.62 44.13 -3.90
N ILE A 651 20.28 44.61 -2.84
CA ILE A 651 20.37 46.04 -2.54
C ILE A 651 21.13 46.77 -3.65
N ASP A 652 22.26 46.20 -4.09
CA ASP A 652 23.06 46.71 -5.21
C ASP A 652 22.28 46.68 -6.55
N ALA A 653 21.39 45.70 -6.72
CA ALA A 653 20.44 45.63 -7.83
C ALA A 653 19.28 46.66 -7.73
N GLY A 654 19.29 47.51 -6.70
CA GLY A 654 18.35 48.62 -6.53
C GLY A 654 17.03 48.26 -5.85
N LYS A 655 16.93 47.08 -5.23
CA LYS A 655 15.72 46.64 -4.51
C LYS A 655 15.62 47.35 -3.16
N LYS A 656 14.42 47.82 -2.83
CA LYS A 656 14.19 48.67 -1.65
C LYS A 656 13.30 48.07 -0.58
N LYS A 657 12.45 47.10 -0.93
CA LYS A 657 11.61 46.39 0.05
C LYS A 657 11.91 44.90 -0.02
N ILE A 658 12.75 44.43 0.89
CA ILE A 658 13.29 43.07 0.86
C ILE A 658 12.83 42.34 2.11
N ALA A 659 12.34 41.11 1.96
CA ALA A 659 12.08 40.21 3.08
C ALA A 659 13.15 39.13 3.15
N VAL A 660 13.57 38.75 4.36
CA VAL A 660 14.41 37.58 4.62
C VAL A 660 13.58 36.55 5.37
N PHE A 661 13.22 35.48 4.68
CA PHE A 661 12.31 34.43 5.12
C PHE A 661 13.07 33.17 5.54
N TYR A 662 13.28 33.05 6.85
CA TYR A 662 14.15 32.05 7.47
C TYR A 662 13.51 31.54 8.77
N GLY A 663 13.95 30.37 9.25
CA GLY A 663 13.54 29.83 10.54
C GLY A 663 13.79 30.82 11.69
N ALA A 664 12.87 30.92 12.66
CA ALA A 664 12.96 31.92 13.73
C ALA A 664 14.30 31.91 14.50
N GLY A 665 14.92 30.73 14.66
CA GLY A 665 16.24 30.58 15.30
C GLY A 665 17.42 31.25 14.55
N HIS A 666 17.27 31.59 13.27
CA HIS A 666 18.29 32.32 12.51
C HIS A 666 18.26 33.83 12.77
N MET A 667 17.12 34.35 13.20
CA MET A 667 16.82 35.78 13.19
C MET A 667 17.64 36.62 14.17
N PRO A 668 17.99 36.15 15.39
CA PRO A 668 18.83 36.94 16.30
C PRO A 668 20.20 37.29 15.72
N ASP A 669 20.88 36.32 15.09
CA ASP A 669 22.18 36.55 14.44
C ASP A 669 22.04 37.44 13.18
N MET A 670 21.00 37.23 12.37
CA MET A 670 20.71 38.12 11.23
C MET A 670 20.43 39.56 11.67
N ALA A 671 19.63 39.76 12.71
CA ALA A 671 19.30 41.08 13.25
C ALA A 671 20.55 41.85 13.69
N LYS A 672 21.46 41.16 14.38
CA LYS A 672 22.74 41.72 14.79
C LYS A 672 23.58 42.15 13.59
N ARG A 673 23.70 41.29 12.57
CA ARG A 673 24.48 41.59 11.36
C ARG A 673 23.87 42.68 10.49
N LEU A 674 22.54 42.81 10.45
CA LEU A 674 21.89 43.94 9.77
C LEU A 674 22.24 45.28 10.43
N ALA A 675 22.32 45.32 11.76
CA ALA A 675 22.77 46.51 12.49
C ALA A 675 24.27 46.77 12.29
N ASP A 676 25.11 45.74 12.47
CA ASP A 676 26.57 45.86 12.44
C ASP A 676 27.13 46.10 11.01
N ASP A 677 26.65 45.35 10.01
CA ASP A 677 27.24 45.31 8.66
C ASP A 677 26.46 46.18 7.65
N PHE A 678 25.15 46.37 7.83
CA PHE A 678 24.29 47.08 6.88
C PHE A 678 23.76 48.44 7.38
N GLN A 679 24.08 48.83 8.63
CA GLN A 679 23.59 50.05 9.30
C GLN A 679 22.05 50.15 9.28
N LEU A 680 21.37 49.03 9.48
CA LEU A 680 19.91 48.96 9.58
C LEU A 680 19.51 48.66 11.02
N ASP A 681 18.79 49.59 11.67
CA ASP A 681 18.31 49.40 13.04
C ASP A 681 16.91 48.80 13.07
N ARG A 682 16.65 48.06 14.16
CA ARG A 682 15.37 47.41 14.43
C ARG A 682 14.25 48.45 14.52
N GLY A 683 13.25 48.30 13.67
CA GLY A 683 12.04 49.12 13.62
C GLY A 683 10.82 48.37 14.16
N LYS A 684 9.72 48.40 13.40
CA LYS A 684 8.43 47.84 13.84
C LYS A 684 8.46 46.32 13.87
N THR A 685 7.92 45.75 14.95
CA THR A 685 7.68 44.31 15.08
C THR A 685 6.19 44.00 14.95
N ARG A 686 5.84 43.06 14.10
CA ARG A 686 4.49 42.47 13.96
C ARG A 686 4.56 41.00 14.35
N TRP A 687 3.53 40.51 15.04
CA TRP A 687 3.47 39.12 15.49
C TRP A 687 2.39 38.37 14.73
N LEU A 688 2.70 37.16 14.29
CA LEU A 688 1.75 36.25 13.64
C LEU A 688 1.61 34.97 14.46
N LYS A 689 0.38 34.55 14.71
CA LYS A 689 0.05 33.33 15.44
C LYS A 689 0.43 32.12 14.59
N ALA A 690 1.53 31.46 14.93
CA ALA A 690 1.98 30.28 14.21
C ALA A 690 1.22 29.04 14.67
N TRP A 691 1.00 28.89 15.98
CA TRP A 691 0.20 27.82 16.59
C TRP A 691 -0.96 28.43 17.39
N VAL A 692 -2.16 27.91 17.21
CA VAL A 692 -3.32 28.24 18.05
C VAL A 692 -3.57 27.07 19.00
N ILE A 693 -3.51 27.33 20.29
CA ILE A 693 -3.63 26.31 21.36
C ILE A 693 -4.98 26.44 22.05
N GLU A 694 -5.43 27.67 22.29
CA GLU A 694 -6.72 27.99 22.88
C GLU A 694 -7.31 29.22 22.19
N GLU A 695 -8.61 29.19 21.88
CA GLU A 695 -9.31 30.35 21.32
C GLU A 695 -9.56 31.36 22.45
N ASP A 696 -9.23 32.63 22.20
CA ASP A 696 -9.55 33.71 23.12
C ASP A 696 -11.06 33.97 22.97
N ASP A 697 -11.86 33.75 24.00
CA ASP A 697 -13.32 34.01 24.02
C ASP A 697 -13.67 35.53 23.89
N LYS A 698 -12.69 36.36 23.54
CA LYS A 698 -12.78 37.80 23.34
C LYS A 698 -12.12 38.22 22.03
N ASP A 699 -12.64 37.78 20.89
CA ASP A 699 -12.54 38.52 19.62
C ASP A 699 -13.70 38.15 18.67
#